data_AF-A0A899G0D7-F1
#
_entry.id   AF-A0A899G0D7-F1
#
_cell.length_a   1.000
_cell.length_b   1.000
_cell.length_c   1.000
_cell.angle_alpha   90.00
_cell.angle_beta   90.00
_cell.angle_gamma   90.00
#
_symmetry.space_group_name_H-M   'P 1'
#
loop_
_entity.id
_entity.type
_entity.pdbx_description
1 polymer ?
#
loop_
_entity_poly.entity_id
_entity_poly.type
_entity_poly.pdbx_seq_one_letter_code
_entity_poly.pdbx_strand_id
1 'polypeptide(L)'
;MTIARSSWGTSPTGKPHCGYFVPLIKIADFLKADVEVTILFADIHAFLDNLKSPIDIVEYRAKYYEYIIKAILKSIGVSIEKLRFVLGSSYQLTSKYSMDNLRLCTIVTEHNAKKAGAEVVKQVENSLLSGLLYPVMQALDEEHLDCDAQFGGVDQRKIFTFAEKYLPLIGYKKRIHLMSPMITGLSGGKMSSSGNENNKIDILDDAETVKKKINKALCVEGAVENNSLLEFAKHVIFPVFALKGITTLIINREEKWGGPVSYSSYDLLELDYLSPQDLKIGIYDSLNFLLESIRLEFAGNEEFQQILHLAYPDQEKQKPKKGCNKNIKDDQDPIEKELANEKSHDILYSIDSWSSYSSTYHPSHILVDSPEDQGSRWSSTNSTSEQYIIIKLNQLSIVKEITFGKYYKPHVCNLKELKVYGGPSRNSMLLVLHTGLTNDVESESFQLLRKSRKHNTHVPILFLKIVPLAVWGTDFNFSIWHVKIHGWTCRKIVTNAMNNLESKLETYALKLTLTHLRRRNSIKTFKLLSSLFPIELEHPFLNNLYQTLVIDGNFAKAELLIDEAQSMNAFSEYISKQCYNSLWVENIQSDLYNIPGVRGGHQMCIDQEEKTIYLFGGWDGYKDLSDFWSYSIKYNTWKKISDDTSLQNGPSPRSCHKICFDSKEKKIYVLGKFIEANQRNQENICVADFWTWDIKTEKWECISKNTANDNGPSLIFDHAMCIDESNQIIYVFGGRIVTLDPSVNKLSDFFCYSIPNRTWKTLRKDSNSLVPTISTLRSRIGHSMLFEPILRCLFIFAGQRCKEYLSDFYLYDIDKDKISVISMDYSNDGGPEGGFTQRATLNPKKKEIIVLSGLIKDKKSNQEIVRSSAWVYYYGNNIKHGVWNKINQNDNNDFSKGKNKPCPRYAHQLIYDEESELHFLYGGNPRNKDFPKERLGDFWTLELQKELCHVLSSIDALSYLHNELSALLDHSNKEEIYSFYSLITNELLAPKSEKCTDDTEMKNLIHTLRMEVFDNLIDFFPQNWRGPNEKLIDLIKL
;
A
#
# COMPACT_ATOMS: atom_id res chain seq x y z
N MET A 1 -55.86 -9.99 8.86
CA MET A 1 -54.45 -9.97 9.28
C MET A 1 -53.64 -9.61 8.05
N THR A 2 -52.83 -8.56 8.10
CA THR A 2 -51.93 -8.21 7.00
C THR A 2 -50.85 -9.29 6.93
N ILE A 3 -50.67 -9.92 5.77
CA ILE A 3 -49.61 -10.91 5.55
C ILE A 3 -48.26 -10.18 5.66
N ALA A 4 -47.33 -10.70 6.45
CA ALA A 4 -46.00 -10.11 6.61
C ALA A 4 -45.15 -10.39 5.35
N ARG A 5 -44.45 -9.37 4.85
CA ARG A 5 -43.62 -9.48 3.65
C ARG A 5 -42.15 -9.29 3.97
N SER A 6 -41.31 -10.24 3.57
CA SER A 6 -39.87 -10.17 3.76
C SER A 6 -39.12 -10.23 2.43
N SER A 7 -38.02 -9.48 2.32
CA SER A 7 -37.10 -9.56 1.18
C SER A 7 -35.72 -10.09 1.60
N TRP A 8 -35.10 -10.91 0.74
CA TRP A 8 -33.70 -11.31 0.85
C TRP A 8 -32.98 -11.04 -0.47
N GLY A 9 -31.95 -10.22 -0.43
CA GLY A 9 -31.16 -9.85 -1.61
C GLY A 9 -29.92 -10.72 -1.77
N THR A 10 -29.66 -11.19 -3.00
CA THR A 10 -28.41 -11.83 -3.35
C THR A 10 -27.90 -11.33 -4.70
N SER A 11 -26.62 -10.96 -4.76
CA SER A 11 -25.97 -10.49 -5.98
C SER A 11 -25.45 -11.67 -6.80
N PRO A 12 -25.94 -11.88 -8.04
CA PRO A 12 -25.49 -12.98 -8.89
C PRO A 12 -24.04 -12.76 -9.35
N THR A 13 -23.07 -13.36 -8.64
CA THR A 13 -21.62 -13.15 -8.84
C THR A 13 -20.91 -14.44 -9.20
N GLY A 14 -20.14 -15.03 -8.29
CA GLY A 14 -19.56 -16.37 -8.49
C GLY A 14 -20.57 -17.49 -8.16
N LYS A 15 -20.18 -18.74 -8.33
CA LYS A 15 -21.06 -19.88 -8.02
C LYS A 15 -21.46 -19.88 -6.53
N PRO A 16 -22.75 -20.10 -6.17
CA PRO A 16 -23.16 -20.24 -4.78
C PRO A 16 -22.46 -21.42 -4.09
N HIS A 17 -22.10 -21.21 -2.82
CA HIS A 17 -21.40 -22.18 -1.98
C HIS A 17 -22.28 -22.68 -0.82
N CYS A 18 -21.84 -23.71 -0.10
CA CYS A 18 -22.59 -24.30 1.03
C CYS A 18 -22.98 -23.30 2.14
N GLY A 19 -22.25 -22.19 2.30
CA GLY A 19 -22.71 -21.09 3.16
C GLY A 19 -24.12 -20.55 2.85
N TYR A 20 -24.64 -20.72 1.62
CA TYR A 20 -26.01 -20.33 1.24
C TYR A 20 -27.10 -21.17 1.93
N PHE A 21 -26.77 -22.32 2.52
CA PHE A 21 -27.75 -23.06 3.33
C PHE A 21 -28.27 -22.21 4.50
N VAL A 22 -27.42 -21.40 5.16
CA VAL A 22 -27.82 -20.60 6.32
C VAL A 22 -28.99 -19.65 6.03
N PRO A 23 -28.91 -18.75 5.03
CA PRO A 23 -30.04 -17.90 4.70
C PRO A 23 -31.25 -18.70 4.18
N LEU A 24 -31.04 -19.80 3.45
CA LEU A 24 -32.13 -20.60 2.90
C LEU A 24 -32.91 -21.39 3.96
N ILE A 25 -32.24 -21.83 5.04
CA ILE A 25 -32.89 -22.40 6.24
C ILE A 25 -33.80 -21.35 6.89
N LYS A 26 -33.36 -20.09 6.98
CA LYS A 26 -34.20 -19.01 7.51
C LYS A 26 -35.34 -18.63 6.60
N ILE A 27 -35.15 -18.67 5.29
CA ILE A 27 -36.26 -18.54 4.33
C ILE A 27 -37.27 -19.67 4.51
N ALA A 28 -36.82 -20.90 4.78
CA ALA A 28 -37.72 -21.99 5.13
C ALA A 28 -38.51 -21.72 6.43
N ASP A 29 -37.87 -21.17 7.47
CA ASP A 29 -38.55 -20.74 8.70
C ASP A 29 -39.62 -19.67 8.40
N PHE A 30 -39.33 -18.70 7.54
CA PHE A 30 -40.28 -17.65 7.14
C PHE A 30 -41.47 -18.20 6.35
N LEU A 31 -41.21 -19.08 5.38
CA LEU A 31 -42.28 -19.73 4.61
C LEU A 31 -43.18 -20.59 5.50
N LYS A 32 -42.61 -21.27 6.51
CA LYS A 32 -43.37 -22.00 7.54
C LYS A 32 -44.18 -21.09 8.44
N ALA A 33 -43.70 -19.88 8.70
CA ALA A 33 -44.39 -18.84 9.47
C ALA A 33 -45.42 -18.04 8.65
N ASP A 34 -45.73 -18.49 7.43
CA ASP A 34 -46.69 -17.86 6.52
C ASP A 34 -46.30 -16.43 6.07
N VAL A 35 -45.00 -16.15 6.02
CA VAL A 35 -44.44 -14.90 5.50
C VAL A 35 -44.28 -15.00 3.99
N GLU A 36 -44.69 -13.97 3.26
CA GLU A 36 -44.38 -13.84 1.84
C GLU A 36 -42.92 -13.45 1.67
N VAL A 37 -42.12 -14.33 1.06
CA VAL A 37 -40.68 -14.11 0.89
C VAL A 37 -40.36 -13.76 -0.56
N THR A 38 -39.74 -12.61 -0.77
CA THR A 38 -39.19 -12.18 -2.06
C THR A 38 -37.68 -12.33 -2.07
N ILE A 39 -37.15 -13.12 -3.01
CA ILE A 39 -35.73 -13.21 -3.30
C ILE A 39 -35.41 -12.22 -4.42
N LEU A 40 -34.60 -11.21 -4.08
CA LEU A 40 -34.10 -10.23 -5.03
C LEU A 40 -32.78 -10.71 -5.62
N PHE A 41 -32.77 -10.97 -6.93
CA PHE A 41 -31.53 -11.09 -7.70
C PHE A 41 -31.03 -9.70 -8.05
N ALA A 42 -30.12 -9.20 -7.22
CA ALA A 42 -29.58 -7.84 -7.31
C ALA A 42 -28.49 -7.78 -8.40
N ASP A 43 -28.93 -7.84 -9.65
CA ASP A 43 -28.10 -7.89 -10.85
C ASP A 43 -27.40 -6.56 -11.14
N ILE A 44 -28.08 -5.42 -10.97
CA ILE A 44 -27.42 -4.11 -11.04
C ILE A 44 -26.38 -3.97 -9.92
N HIS A 45 -26.70 -4.42 -8.71
CA HIS A 45 -25.74 -4.44 -7.60
C HIS A 45 -24.50 -5.29 -7.91
N ALA A 46 -24.68 -6.46 -8.53
CA ALA A 46 -23.56 -7.31 -8.95
C ALA A 46 -22.66 -6.65 -10.01
N PHE A 47 -23.24 -5.78 -10.85
CA PHE A 47 -22.51 -4.95 -11.80
C PHE A 47 -21.78 -3.78 -11.10
N LEU A 48 -22.46 -3.08 -10.18
CA LEU A 48 -21.94 -1.92 -9.46
C LEU A 48 -20.82 -2.26 -8.47
N ASP A 49 -20.82 -3.48 -7.93
CA ASP A 49 -19.75 -3.98 -7.05
C ASP A 49 -18.50 -4.36 -7.87
N ASN A 50 -17.82 -3.33 -8.36
CA ASN A 50 -16.54 -3.41 -9.05
C ASN A 50 -16.51 -4.42 -10.23
N LEU A 51 -17.60 -4.43 -11.02
CA LEU A 51 -17.77 -5.31 -12.20
C LEU A 51 -17.61 -6.80 -11.90
N LYS A 52 -17.99 -7.27 -10.69
CA LYS A 52 -17.97 -8.71 -10.33
C LYS A 52 -18.76 -9.57 -11.32
N SER A 53 -19.80 -9.00 -11.93
CA SER A 53 -20.53 -9.59 -13.05
C SER A 53 -20.70 -8.57 -14.19
N PRO A 54 -20.20 -8.86 -15.40
CA PRO A 54 -20.58 -8.10 -16.59
C PRO A 54 -22.10 -8.18 -16.81
N ILE A 55 -22.69 -7.09 -17.31
CA ILE A 55 -24.15 -7.00 -17.50
C ILE A 55 -24.68 -8.06 -18.49
N ASP A 56 -23.85 -8.49 -19.45
CA ASP A 56 -24.22 -9.48 -20.46
C ASP A 56 -24.36 -10.90 -19.88
N ILE A 57 -23.73 -11.18 -18.73
CA ILE A 57 -23.69 -12.52 -18.11
C ILE A 57 -24.56 -12.58 -16.84
N VAL A 58 -24.85 -11.43 -16.21
CA VAL A 58 -25.56 -11.37 -14.92
C VAL A 58 -26.98 -11.94 -14.98
N GLU A 59 -27.65 -11.84 -16.12
CA GLU A 59 -28.99 -12.43 -16.31
C GLU A 59 -28.94 -13.97 -16.27
N TYR A 60 -27.95 -14.58 -16.94
CA TYR A 60 -27.74 -16.04 -16.88
C TYR A 60 -27.33 -16.48 -15.47
N ARG A 61 -26.52 -15.68 -14.77
CA ARG A 61 -26.17 -15.95 -13.37
C ARG A 61 -27.38 -15.86 -12.44
N ALA A 62 -28.29 -14.90 -12.66
CA ALA A 62 -29.54 -14.80 -11.90
C ALA A 62 -30.40 -16.05 -12.09
N LYS A 63 -30.56 -16.52 -13.34
CA LYS A 63 -31.26 -17.78 -13.64
C LYS A 63 -30.58 -18.98 -12.98
N TYR A 64 -29.25 -19.08 -13.04
CA TYR A 64 -28.50 -20.14 -12.37
C TYR A 64 -28.71 -20.13 -10.84
N TYR A 65 -28.67 -18.95 -10.23
CA TYR A 65 -28.96 -18.78 -8.80
C TYR A 65 -30.39 -19.23 -8.45
N GLU A 66 -31.37 -18.90 -9.29
CA GLU A 66 -32.76 -19.35 -9.11
C GLU A 66 -32.87 -20.87 -9.09
N TYR A 67 -32.26 -21.58 -10.05
CA TYR A 67 -32.25 -23.04 -10.04
C TYR A 67 -31.57 -23.61 -8.79
N ILE A 68 -30.41 -23.08 -8.41
CA ILE A 68 -29.68 -23.53 -7.20
C ILE A 68 -30.52 -23.33 -5.93
N ILE A 69 -31.14 -22.16 -5.77
CA ILE A 69 -31.97 -21.85 -4.60
C ILE A 69 -33.19 -22.77 -4.54
N LYS A 70 -33.88 -22.97 -5.68
CA LYS A 70 -35.01 -23.90 -5.75
C LYS A 70 -34.57 -25.32 -5.41
N ALA A 71 -33.44 -25.78 -5.94
CA ALA A 71 -32.92 -27.12 -5.68
C ALA A 71 -32.54 -27.30 -4.19
N ILE A 72 -31.90 -26.31 -3.57
CA ILE A 72 -31.60 -26.35 -2.13
C ILE A 72 -32.90 -26.41 -1.31
N LEU A 73 -33.88 -25.54 -1.57
CA LEU A 73 -35.13 -25.51 -0.80
C LEU A 73 -35.96 -26.81 -0.97
N LYS A 74 -36.00 -27.37 -2.18
CA LYS A 74 -36.59 -28.69 -2.43
C LYS A 74 -35.82 -29.79 -1.71
N SER A 75 -34.49 -29.74 -1.73
CA SER A 75 -33.64 -30.75 -1.07
C SER A 75 -33.89 -30.84 0.42
N ILE A 76 -34.29 -29.73 1.07
CA ILE A 76 -34.62 -29.67 2.51
C ILE A 76 -36.13 -29.83 2.80
N GLY A 77 -36.94 -30.15 1.79
CA GLY A 77 -38.36 -30.48 1.94
C GLY A 77 -39.29 -29.28 2.12
N VAL A 78 -38.94 -28.10 1.60
CA VAL A 78 -39.71 -26.86 1.78
C VAL A 78 -40.51 -26.53 0.52
N SER A 79 -41.80 -26.22 0.68
CA SER A 79 -42.64 -25.74 -0.44
C SER A 79 -42.21 -24.34 -0.86
N ILE A 80 -42.02 -24.16 -2.16
CA ILE A 80 -41.57 -22.89 -2.78
C ILE A 80 -42.72 -22.10 -3.42
N GLU A 81 -43.98 -22.49 -3.20
CA GLU A 81 -45.15 -21.84 -3.85
C GLU A 81 -45.31 -20.36 -3.49
N LYS A 82 -44.97 -19.99 -2.25
CA LYS A 82 -45.04 -18.61 -1.75
C LYS A 82 -43.74 -17.81 -1.93
N LEU A 83 -42.76 -18.40 -2.62
CA LEU A 83 -41.47 -17.77 -2.88
C LEU A 83 -41.53 -16.98 -4.18
N ARG A 84 -41.33 -15.68 -4.09
CA ARG A 84 -41.30 -14.79 -5.25
C ARG A 84 -39.85 -14.47 -5.61
N PHE A 85 -39.52 -14.52 -6.91
CA PHE A 85 -38.23 -14.08 -7.42
C PHE A 85 -38.39 -12.76 -8.17
N VAL A 86 -37.50 -11.80 -7.92
CA VAL A 86 -37.51 -10.49 -8.59
C VAL A 86 -36.09 -10.17 -9.05
N LEU A 87 -35.95 -9.74 -10.30
CA LEU A 87 -34.68 -9.24 -10.85
C LEU A 87 -34.57 -7.72 -10.56
N GLY A 88 -33.46 -7.24 -9.99
CA GLY A 88 -33.31 -5.83 -9.60
C GLY A 88 -33.53 -4.85 -10.76
N SER A 89 -32.91 -5.12 -11.91
CA SER A 89 -33.06 -4.32 -13.13
C SER A 89 -34.49 -4.16 -13.64
N SER A 90 -35.44 -5.01 -13.23
CA SER A 90 -36.85 -4.91 -13.62
C SER A 90 -37.56 -3.68 -13.07
N TYR A 91 -37.04 -3.06 -11.99
CA TYR A 91 -37.61 -1.84 -11.40
C TYR A 91 -36.58 -0.75 -11.11
N GLN A 92 -35.30 -1.11 -10.89
CA GLN A 92 -34.26 -0.16 -10.47
C GLN A 92 -33.91 0.89 -11.55
N LEU A 93 -34.27 0.65 -12.82
CA LEU A 93 -34.07 1.59 -13.93
C LEU A 93 -35.28 2.47 -14.21
N THR A 94 -36.35 2.34 -13.44
CA THR A 94 -37.57 3.15 -13.64
C THR A 94 -37.31 4.62 -13.27
N SER A 95 -38.09 5.52 -13.87
CA SER A 95 -38.03 6.96 -13.56
C SER A 95 -38.27 7.23 -12.08
N LYS A 96 -39.22 6.51 -11.45
CA LYS A 96 -39.50 6.64 -10.01
C LYS A 96 -38.28 6.27 -9.16
N TYR A 97 -37.70 5.09 -9.39
CA TYR A 97 -36.53 4.63 -8.64
C TYR A 97 -35.32 5.56 -8.83
N SER A 98 -35.08 5.99 -10.07
CA SER A 98 -34.00 6.93 -10.40
C SER A 98 -34.14 8.25 -9.65
N MET A 99 -35.36 8.80 -9.56
CA MET A 99 -35.62 10.02 -8.80
C MET A 99 -35.45 9.82 -7.29
N ASP A 100 -35.86 8.68 -6.72
CA ASP A 100 -35.65 8.39 -5.30
C ASP A 100 -34.16 8.20 -4.97
N ASN A 101 -33.40 7.61 -5.90
CA ASN A 101 -31.94 7.51 -5.80
C ASN A 101 -31.29 8.90 -5.79
N LEU A 102 -31.69 9.79 -6.70
CA LEU A 102 -31.23 11.18 -6.72
C LEU A 102 -31.60 11.92 -5.42
N ARG A 103 -32.81 11.71 -4.87
CA ARG A 103 -33.22 12.30 -3.59
C ARG A 103 -32.36 11.84 -2.43
N LEU A 104 -32.00 10.56 -2.36
CA LEU A 104 -31.07 10.10 -1.32
C LEU A 104 -29.67 10.69 -1.53
N CYS A 105 -29.21 10.85 -2.77
CA CYS A 105 -27.92 11.47 -3.08
C CYS A 105 -27.80 12.93 -2.61
N THR A 106 -28.90 13.66 -2.41
CA THR A 106 -28.85 15.04 -1.89
C THR A 106 -28.73 15.13 -0.36
N ILE A 107 -29.03 14.04 0.36
CA ILE A 107 -29.03 14.02 1.84
C ILE A 107 -28.00 13.07 2.44
N VAL A 108 -27.54 12.09 1.66
CA VAL A 108 -26.52 11.12 2.05
C VAL A 108 -25.14 11.71 1.76
N THR A 109 -24.30 11.82 2.79
CA THR A 109 -22.91 12.23 2.61
C THR A 109 -22.09 11.08 2.03
N GLU A 110 -21.04 11.42 1.26
CA GLU A 110 -20.08 10.45 0.72
C GLU A 110 -19.55 9.50 1.82
N HIS A 111 -19.14 10.06 2.96
CA HIS A 111 -18.68 9.30 4.11
C HIS A 111 -19.70 8.26 4.59
N ASN A 112 -20.98 8.63 4.71
CA ASN A 112 -22.01 7.72 5.20
C ASN A 112 -22.35 6.62 4.18
N ALA A 113 -22.37 6.93 2.89
CA ALA A 113 -22.51 5.93 1.83
C ALA A 113 -21.32 4.95 1.85
N LYS A 114 -20.09 5.46 1.89
CA LYS A 114 -18.87 4.64 1.95
C LYS A 114 -18.84 3.74 3.18
N LYS A 115 -19.18 4.28 4.35
CA LYS A 115 -19.28 3.54 5.61
C LYS A 115 -20.34 2.45 5.53
N ALA A 116 -21.50 2.73 4.94
CA ALA A 116 -22.58 1.76 4.78
C ALA A 116 -22.15 0.56 3.92
N GLY A 117 -21.44 0.81 2.80
CA GLY A 117 -20.99 -0.24 1.88
C GLY A 117 -19.74 -1.01 2.30
N ALA A 118 -19.03 -0.61 3.36
CA ALA A 118 -17.67 -1.07 3.66
C ALA A 118 -17.49 -2.60 3.85
N GLU A 119 -18.52 -3.30 4.36
CA GLU A 119 -18.46 -4.75 4.63
C GLU A 119 -19.01 -5.62 3.47
N VAL A 120 -19.66 -4.98 2.50
CA VAL A 120 -20.40 -5.65 1.42
C VAL A 120 -19.74 -5.40 0.06
N VAL A 121 -19.44 -4.13 -0.23
CA VAL A 121 -18.79 -3.70 -1.48
C VAL A 121 -17.30 -3.98 -1.41
N LYS A 122 -16.72 -4.47 -2.51
CA LYS A 122 -15.28 -4.73 -2.59
C LYS A 122 -14.49 -3.43 -2.42
N GLN A 123 -13.74 -3.33 -1.32
CA GLN A 123 -12.87 -2.20 -1.06
C GLN A 123 -11.64 -2.29 -1.98
N VAL A 124 -11.39 -1.21 -2.73
CA VAL A 124 -10.22 -1.05 -3.61
C VAL A 124 -9.59 0.32 -3.36
N GLU A 125 -8.28 0.43 -3.60
CA GLU A 125 -7.51 1.66 -3.37
C GLU A 125 -8.15 2.88 -4.03
N ASN A 126 -8.66 2.71 -5.26
CA ASN A 126 -9.45 3.71 -5.98
C ASN A 126 -10.92 3.30 -6.02
N SER A 127 -11.65 3.61 -4.94
CA SER A 127 -13.07 3.26 -4.83
C SER A 127 -13.90 3.97 -5.92
N LEU A 128 -14.61 3.19 -6.73
CA LEU A 128 -15.50 3.71 -7.78
C LEU A 128 -16.76 4.32 -7.15
N LEU A 129 -17.34 5.32 -7.82
CA LEU A 129 -18.63 5.92 -7.41
C LEU A 129 -19.75 4.87 -7.28
N SER A 130 -19.69 3.81 -8.08
CA SER A 130 -20.63 2.69 -8.02
C SER A 130 -20.71 2.05 -6.62
N GLY A 131 -19.59 2.02 -5.88
CA GLY A 131 -19.55 1.51 -4.51
C GLY A 131 -20.25 2.39 -3.49
N LEU A 132 -20.40 3.69 -3.77
CA LEU A 132 -21.17 4.63 -2.95
C LEU A 132 -22.66 4.58 -3.27
N LEU A 133 -23.02 4.32 -4.53
CA LEU A 133 -24.41 4.16 -4.96
C LEU A 133 -25.02 2.83 -4.50
N TYR A 134 -24.21 1.77 -4.38
CA TYR A 134 -24.65 0.44 -3.96
C TYR A 134 -25.53 0.43 -2.69
N PRO A 135 -25.10 0.98 -1.54
CA PRO A 135 -25.91 0.99 -0.31
C PRO A 135 -27.16 1.87 -0.41
N VAL A 136 -27.12 2.93 -1.24
CA VAL A 136 -28.28 3.79 -1.51
C VAL A 136 -29.37 3.00 -2.22
N MET A 137 -29.00 2.27 -3.27
CA MET A 137 -29.91 1.42 -4.02
C MET A 137 -30.46 0.27 -3.17
N GLN A 138 -29.61 -0.39 -2.38
CA GLN A 138 -30.07 -1.48 -1.53
C GLN A 138 -31.08 -1.02 -0.47
N ALA A 139 -30.95 0.21 0.05
CA ALA A 139 -31.95 0.78 0.94
C ALA A 139 -33.28 1.05 0.21
N LEU A 140 -33.25 1.60 -1.01
CA LEU A 140 -34.45 1.85 -1.80
C LEU A 140 -35.18 0.57 -2.20
N ASP A 141 -34.47 -0.54 -2.35
CA ASP A 141 -35.08 -1.84 -2.65
C ASP A 141 -36.13 -2.24 -1.59
N GLU A 142 -35.98 -1.82 -0.32
CA GLU A 142 -36.98 -2.09 0.72
C GLU A 142 -38.35 -1.45 0.43
N GLU A 143 -38.34 -0.24 -0.14
CA GLU A 143 -39.55 0.48 -0.53
C GLU A 143 -40.11 -0.07 -1.83
N HIS A 144 -39.27 -0.27 -2.84
CA HIS A 144 -39.71 -0.65 -4.17
C HIS A 144 -40.10 -2.13 -4.29
N LEU A 145 -39.64 -2.99 -3.37
CA LEU A 145 -40.18 -4.35 -3.19
C LEU A 145 -41.40 -4.40 -2.27
N ASP A 146 -41.76 -3.29 -1.64
CA ASP A 146 -42.83 -3.16 -0.65
C ASP A 146 -42.74 -4.23 0.45
N CYS A 147 -41.55 -4.38 1.04
CA CYS A 147 -41.35 -5.30 2.16
C CYS A 147 -41.52 -4.60 3.51
N ASP A 148 -41.91 -5.39 4.51
CA ASP A 148 -42.00 -4.96 5.91
C ASP A 148 -40.72 -5.32 6.68
N ALA A 149 -40.01 -6.36 6.23
CA ALA A 149 -38.70 -6.76 6.75
C ALA A 149 -37.69 -7.09 5.65
N GLN A 150 -36.43 -6.69 5.82
CA GLN A 150 -35.31 -7.16 5.00
C GLN A 150 -34.46 -8.15 5.80
N PHE A 151 -34.15 -9.29 5.19
CA PHE A 151 -33.33 -10.35 5.76
C PHE A 151 -31.96 -10.40 5.07
N GLY A 152 -30.90 -10.62 5.83
CA GLY A 152 -29.54 -10.76 5.31
C GLY A 152 -28.56 -11.40 6.31
N GLY A 153 -27.28 -11.39 5.96
CA GLY A 153 -26.21 -11.74 6.92
C GLY A 153 -25.89 -10.56 7.84
N VAL A 154 -25.16 -10.82 8.94
CA VAL A 154 -24.67 -9.75 9.83
C VAL A 154 -23.72 -8.75 9.15
N ASP A 155 -23.14 -9.13 8.01
CA ASP A 155 -22.34 -8.27 7.13
C ASP A 155 -23.16 -7.14 6.46
N GLN A 156 -24.49 -7.31 6.37
CA GLN A 156 -25.40 -6.30 5.81
C GLN A 156 -25.79 -5.22 6.83
N ARG A 157 -25.43 -5.37 8.11
CA ARG A 157 -25.84 -4.51 9.23
C ARG A 157 -25.66 -3.02 8.94
N LYS A 158 -24.53 -2.63 8.33
CA LYS A 158 -24.24 -1.21 8.05
C LYS A 158 -25.19 -0.62 7.01
N ILE A 159 -25.60 -1.41 6.01
CA ILE A 159 -26.59 -0.99 5.00
C ILE A 159 -28.00 -0.97 5.62
N PHE A 160 -28.33 -1.92 6.48
CA PHE A 160 -29.60 -1.94 7.21
C PHE A 160 -29.78 -0.71 8.11
N THR A 161 -28.76 -0.36 8.91
CA THR A 161 -28.78 0.86 9.72
C THR A 161 -28.83 2.13 8.85
N PHE A 162 -28.21 2.10 7.67
CA PHE A 162 -28.31 3.18 6.69
C PHE A 162 -29.75 3.35 6.18
N ALA A 163 -30.41 2.27 5.77
CA ALA A 163 -31.80 2.29 5.31
C ALA A 163 -32.75 2.81 6.41
N GLU A 164 -32.60 2.31 7.64
CA GLU A 164 -33.42 2.72 8.79
C GLU A 164 -33.30 4.23 9.09
N LYS A 165 -32.11 4.81 8.86
CA LYS A 165 -31.85 6.24 9.06
C LYS A 165 -32.38 7.11 7.92
N TYR A 166 -32.14 6.71 6.67
CA TYR A 166 -32.31 7.59 5.51
C TYR A 166 -33.66 7.46 4.80
N LEU A 167 -34.29 6.28 4.79
CA LEU A 167 -35.60 6.10 4.16
C LEU A 167 -36.69 7.02 4.78
N PRO A 168 -36.75 7.22 6.11
CA PRO A 168 -37.71 8.16 6.71
C PRO A 168 -37.52 9.62 6.29
N LEU A 169 -36.29 10.02 5.94
CA LEU A 169 -35.99 11.40 5.54
C LEU A 169 -36.55 11.76 4.17
N ILE A 170 -36.83 10.77 3.32
CA ILE A 170 -37.50 10.94 2.03
C ILE A 170 -38.97 10.50 2.05
N GLY A 171 -39.54 10.28 3.24
CA GLY A 171 -40.97 10.00 3.44
C GLY A 171 -41.36 8.52 3.41
N TYR A 172 -40.41 7.59 3.46
CA TYR A 172 -40.69 6.16 3.47
C TYR A 172 -40.67 5.56 4.88
N LYS A 173 -41.42 4.46 5.07
CA LYS A 173 -41.51 3.78 6.37
C LYS A 173 -40.19 3.11 6.76
N LYS A 174 -39.94 2.94 8.06
CA LYS A 174 -38.86 2.07 8.55
C LYS A 174 -39.22 0.61 8.34
N ARG A 175 -38.23 -0.25 8.11
CA ARG A 175 -38.37 -1.71 7.98
C ARG A 175 -37.71 -2.44 9.13
N ILE A 176 -38.11 -3.68 9.32
CA ILE A 176 -37.50 -4.61 10.27
C ILE A 176 -36.28 -5.26 9.59
N HIS A 177 -35.16 -5.36 10.29
CA HIS A 177 -33.96 -6.03 9.77
C HIS A 177 -33.69 -7.32 10.54
N LEU A 178 -33.66 -8.44 9.82
CA LEU A 178 -33.35 -9.77 10.36
C LEU A 178 -31.96 -10.19 9.86
N MET A 179 -31.08 -10.64 10.77
CA MET A 179 -29.70 -10.96 10.44
C MET A 179 -29.34 -12.40 10.84
N SER A 180 -28.68 -13.11 9.92
CA SER A 180 -28.14 -14.46 10.13
C SER A 180 -26.63 -14.44 10.36
N PRO A 181 -26.07 -15.41 11.10
CA PRO A 181 -24.62 -15.52 11.28
C PRO A 181 -23.92 -15.86 9.94
N MET A 182 -22.65 -15.47 9.82
CA MET A 182 -21.82 -15.82 8.67
C MET A 182 -21.03 -17.11 8.96
N ILE A 183 -20.86 -17.96 7.95
CA ILE A 183 -19.96 -19.12 8.02
C ILE A 183 -18.57 -18.72 7.54
N THR A 184 -17.56 -19.13 8.30
CA THR A 184 -16.14 -18.95 7.97
C THR A 184 -15.70 -19.85 6.82
N GLY A 185 -14.74 -19.36 6.03
CA GLY A 185 -14.11 -20.13 4.96
C GLY A 185 -13.26 -21.28 5.51
N LEU A 186 -13.07 -22.32 4.70
CA LEU A 186 -12.32 -23.53 5.11
C LEU A 186 -10.87 -23.26 5.53
N SER A 187 -10.26 -22.18 5.05
CA SER A 187 -8.91 -21.72 5.38
C SER A 187 -8.92 -20.47 6.28
N GLY A 188 -10.07 -20.10 6.84
CA GLY A 188 -10.29 -18.87 7.61
C GLY A 188 -10.91 -17.74 6.79
N GLY A 189 -11.29 -16.66 7.49
CA GLY A 189 -11.99 -15.50 6.91
C GLY A 189 -13.44 -15.80 6.51
N LYS A 190 -14.08 -14.91 5.74
CA LYS A 190 -15.48 -15.07 5.28
C LYS A 190 -15.55 -15.97 4.04
N MET A 191 -16.48 -16.93 4.01
CA MET A 191 -16.79 -17.68 2.79
C MET A 191 -17.53 -16.77 1.78
N SER A 192 -17.07 -16.70 0.54
CA SER A 192 -17.61 -15.81 -0.50
C SER A 192 -17.64 -16.51 -1.86
N SER A 193 -18.74 -16.35 -2.60
CA SER A 193 -18.91 -16.89 -3.97
C SER A 193 -17.85 -16.40 -4.95
N SER A 194 -17.33 -15.18 -4.73
CA SER A 194 -16.28 -14.54 -5.53
C SER A 194 -14.86 -14.71 -4.95
N GLY A 195 -14.73 -15.46 -3.85
CA GLY A 195 -13.46 -15.74 -3.19
C GLY A 195 -12.70 -16.92 -3.79
N ASN A 196 -11.57 -17.28 -3.17
CA ASN A 196 -10.73 -18.41 -3.58
C ASN A 196 -11.53 -19.73 -3.57
N GLU A 197 -11.47 -20.48 -4.67
CA GLU A 197 -12.13 -21.79 -4.86
C GLU A 197 -11.76 -22.82 -3.77
N ASN A 198 -10.57 -22.73 -3.20
CA ASN A 198 -10.15 -23.62 -2.10
C ASN A 198 -10.72 -23.23 -0.73
N ASN A 199 -11.28 -22.02 -0.59
CA ASN A 199 -11.82 -21.51 0.68
C ASN A 199 -13.34 -21.74 0.83
N LYS A 200 -13.99 -22.33 -0.17
CA LYS A 200 -15.44 -22.58 -0.22
C LYS A 200 -15.74 -23.96 -0.80
N ILE A 201 -16.90 -24.52 -0.46
CA ILE A 201 -17.46 -25.72 -1.09
C ILE A 201 -18.61 -25.26 -1.98
N ASP A 202 -18.50 -25.48 -3.29
CA ASP A 202 -19.56 -25.14 -4.23
C ASP A 202 -20.69 -26.16 -4.10
N ILE A 203 -21.94 -25.73 -4.32
CA ILE A 203 -23.12 -26.59 -4.18
C ILE A 203 -23.09 -27.80 -5.13
N LEU A 204 -22.38 -27.69 -6.26
CA LEU A 204 -22.25 -28.75 -7.26
C LEU A 204 -20.86 -29.42 -7.28
N ASP A 205 -19.98 -29.14 -6.31
CA ASP A 205 -18.69 -29.86 -6.21
C ASP A 205 -18.95 -31.37 -6.11
N ASP A 206 -18.19 -32.20 -6.82
CA ASP A 206 -18.29 -33.67 -6.72
C ASP A 206 -17.77 -34.19 -5.36
N ALA A 207 -18.10 -35.43 -5.01
CA ALA A 207 -17.73 -36.02 -3.73
C ALA A 207 -16.21 -36.04 -3.47
N GLU A 208 -15.37 -36.28 -4.49
CA GLU A 208 -13.92 -36.29 -4.34
C GLU A 208 -13.38 -34.88 -4.07
N THR A 209 -13.93 -33.88 -4.75
CA THR A 209 -13.60 -32.46 -4.56
C THR A 209 -14.01 -31.98 -3.16
N VAL A 210 -15.22 -32.31 -2.71
CA VAL A 210 -15.68 -32.00 -1.34
C VAL A 210 -14.73 -32.64 -0.30
N LYS A 211 -14.38 -33.91 -0.48
CA LYS A 211 -13.44 -34.62 0.41
C LYS A 211 -12.07 -33.93 0.47
N LYS A 212 -11.52 -33.55 -0.69
CA LYS A 212 -10.23 -32.83 -0.78
C LYS A 212 -10.29 -31.48 -0.06
N LYS A 213 -11.37 -30.72 -0.23
CA LYS A 213 -11.56 -29.40 0.40
C LYS A 213 -11.70 -29.51 1.92
N ILE A 214 -12.54 -30.44 2.42
CA ILE A 214 -12.71 -30.69 3.86
C ILE A 214 -11.41 -31.18 4.50
N ASN A 215 -10.66 -32.06 3.83
CA ASN A 215 -9.36 -32.53 4.35
C ASN A 215 -8.34 -31.41 4.53
N LYS A 216 -8.36 -30.40 3.66
CA LYS A 216 -7.51 -29.21 3.74
C LYS A 216 -8.02 -28.14 4.72
N ALA A 217 -9.25 -28.27 5.22
CA ALA A 217 -9.82 -27.28 6.13
C ALA A 217 -9.01 -27.18 7.43
N LEU A 218 -8.88 -25.95 7.92
CA LEU A 218 -8.26 -25.64 9.21
C LEU A 218 -9.12 -26.25 10.32
N CYS A 219 -8.55 -27.19 11.05
CA CYS A 219 -9.23 -27.87 12.15
C CYS A 219 -8.17 -28.25 13.19
N VAL A 220 -8.05 -27.43 14.23
CA VAL A 220 -7.10 -27.63 15.33
C VAL A 220 -7.83 -28.39 16.43
N GLU A 221 -7.17 -29.40 16.99
CA GLU A 221 -7.73 -30.24 18.06
C GLU A 221 -8.06 -29.39 19.30
N GLY A 222 -9.24 -29.57 19.87
CA GLY A 222 -9.72 -28.78 21.02
C GLY A 222 -10.17 -27.35 20.69
N ALA A 223 -9.91 -26.84 19.48
CA ALA A 223 -10.28 -25.48 19.10
C ALA A 223 -11.70 -25.42 18.53
N VAL A 224 -12.57 -24.75 19.27
CA VAL A 224 -13.96 -24.46 18.87
C VAL A 224 -14.04 -23.17 18.06
N GLU A 225 -13.27 -22.15 18.43
CA GLU A 225 -13.24 -20.87 17.72
C GLU A 225 -12.50 -20.98 16.36
N ASN A 226 -13.02 -20.29 15.34
CA ASN A 226 -12.51 -20.32 13.96
C ASN A 226 -12.48 -21.71 13.30
N ASN A 227 -13.38 -22.61 13.72
CA ASN A 227 -13.50 -23.95 13.17
C ASN A 227 -14.70 -24.05 12.22
N SER A 228 -14.45 -23.86 10.92
CA SER A 228 -15.50 -23.86 9.88
C SER A 228 -16.33 -25.16 9.86
N LEU A 229 -15.73 -26.29 10.26
CA LEU A 229 -16.41 -27.58 10.24
C LEU A 229 -17.46 -27.69 11.36
N LEU A 230 -17.14 -27.17 12.55
CA LEU A 230 -18.11 -27.04 13.64
C LEU A 230 -19.21 -26.02 13.30
N GLU A 231 -18.86 -24.91 12.64
CA GLU A 231 -19.86 -23.95 12.16
C GLU A 231 -20.81 -24.58 11.13
N PHE A 232 -20.32 -25.41 10.21
CA PHE A 232 -21.17 -26.19 9.30
C PHE A 232 -22.08 -27.15 10.07
N ALA A 233 -21.58 -27.82 11.12
CA ALA A 233 -22.41 -28.65 11.97
C ALA A 233 -23.56 -27.83 12.59
N LYS A 234 -23.21 -26.72 13.25
CA LYS A 234 -24.12 -25.85 14.01
C LYS A 234 -25.17 -25.16 13.16
N HIS A 235 -24.74 -24.57 12.05
CA HIS A 235 -25.55 -23.64 11.26
C HIS A 235 -26.15 -24.26 10.00
N VAL A 236 -25.68 -25.43 9.57
CA VAL A 236 -26.19 -26.11 8.36
C VAL A 236 -26.69 -27.51 8.68
N ILE A 237 -25.84 -28.42 9.16
CA ILE A 237 -26.16 -29.84 9.26
C ILE A 237 -27.30 -30.08 10.27
N PHE A 238 -27.14 -29.67 11.53
CA PHE A 238 -28.17 -29.87 12.55
C PHE A 238 -29.51 -29.19 12.19
N PRO A 239 -29.53 -27.92 11.74
CA PRO A 239 -30.78 -27.28 11.31
C PRO A 239 -31.45 -27.98 10.11
N VAL A 240 -30.69 -28.39 9.09
CA VAL A 240 -31.27 -29.12 7.94
C VAL A 240 -31.77 -30.50 8.36
N PHE A 241 -31.04 -31.19 9.24
CA PHE A 241 -31.47 -32.47 9.79
C PHE A 241 -32.77 -32.33 10.56
N ALA A 242 -32.91 -31.28 11.38
CA ALA A 242 -34.17 -30.97 12.06
C ALA A 242 -35.32 -30.70 11.06
N LEU A 243 -35.06 -29.98 9.96
CA LEU A 243 -36.07 -29.77 8.90
C LEU A 243 -36.46 -31.07 8.18
N LYS A 244 -35.53 -32.01 8.02
CA LYS A 244 -35.74 -33.34 7.42
C LYS A 244 -36.27 -34.40 8.40
N GLY A 245 -36.39 -34.09 9.68
CA GLY A 245 -36.75 -35.06 10.72
C GLY A 245 -35.64 -36.07 11.08
N ILE A 246 -34.39 -35.78 10.71
CA ILE A 246 -33.21 -36.57 11.11
C ILE A 246 -32.80 -36.11 12.52
N THR A 247 -32.73 -37.05 13.46
CA THR A 247 -32.54 -36.75 14.89
C THR A 247 -31.09 -36.87 15.37
N THR A 248 -30.21 -37.51 14.59
CA THR A 248 -28.82 -37.76 15.00
C THR A 248 -27.84 -37.58 13.84
N LEU A 249 -26.68 -37.01 14.16
CA LEU A 249 -25.50 -36.97 13.31
C LEU A 249 -24.62 -38.18 13.63
N ILE A 250 -24.36 -39.04 12.64
CA ILE A 250 -23.51 -40.22 12.80
C ILE A 250 -22.12 -39.94 12.20
N ILE A 251 -21.08 -40.21 12.98
CA ILE A 251 -19.68 -40.12 12.54
C ILE A 251 -19.11 -41.53 12.48
N ASN A 252 -18.81 -42.00 11.26
CA ASN A 252 -18.31 -43.35 10.99
C ASN A 252 -16.80 -43.46 11.22
N ARG A 253 -16.39 -43.50 12.48
CA ARG A 253 -15.00 -43.69 12.89
C ARG A 253 -14.61 -45.17 12.89
N GLU A 254 -13.36 -45.46 12.55
CA GLU A 254 -12.82 -46.83 12.58
C GLU A 254 -12.82 -47.43 14.00
N GLU A 255 -13.03 -48.74 14.11
CA GLU A 255 -13.06 -49.48 15.39
C GLU A 255 -11.82 -49.22 16.27
N LYS A 256 -10.64 -49.09 15.66
CA LYS A 256 -9.38 -48.86 16.37
C LYS A 256 -9.34 -47.53 17.16
N TRP A 257 -10.24 -46.61 16.85
CA TRP A 257 -10.36 -45.33 17.53
C TRP A 257 -11.63 -45.23 18.39
N GLY A 258 -12.39 -46.32 18.56
CA GLY A 258 -13.58 -46.38 19.41
C GLY A 258 -14.91 -46.43 18.65
N GLY A 259 -14.89 -46.84 17.38
CA GLY A 259 -16.08 -47.15 16.57
C GLY A 259 -16.98 -45.93 16.23
N PRO A 260 -18.09 -46.15 15.51
CA PRO A 260 -19.03 -45.10 15.14
C PRO A 260 -19.68 -44.41 16.34
N VAL A 261 -19.82 -43.08 16.29
CA VAL A 261 -20.44 -42.27 17.34
C VAL A 261 -21.61 -41.48 16.77
N SER A 262 -22.65 -41.25 17.56
CA SER A 262 -23.85 -40.50 17.16
C SER A 262 -24.14 -39.35 18.13
N TYR A 263 -24.41 -38.16 17.60
CA TYR A 263 -24.76 -36.96 18.38
C TYR A 263 -26.18 -36.52 18.07
N SER A 264 -27.00 -36.32 19.11
CA SER A 264 -28.38 -35.83 18.98
C SER A 264 -28.50 -34.30 18.97
N SER A 265 -27.46 -33.58 19.37
CA SER A 265 -27.40 -32.12 19.34
C SER A 265 -25.99 -31.61 19.06
N TYR A 266 -25.89 -30.36 18.61
CA TYR A 266 -24.61 -29.69 18.42
C TYR A 266 -23.82 -29.57 19.72
N ASP A 267 -24.48 -29.27 20.84
CA ASP A 267 -23.80 -29.09 22.13
C ASP A 267 -23.09 -30.38 22.58
N LEU A 268 -23.66 -31.55 22.30
CA LEU A 268 -23.01 -32.84 22.56
C LEU A 268 -21.81 -33.08 21.65
N LEU A 269 -21.88 -32.66 20.38
CA LEU A 269 -20.75 -32.75 19.44
C LEU A 269 -19.60 -31.83 19.87
N GLU A 270 -19.91 -30.62 20.30
CA GLU A 270 -18.91 -29.61 20.72
C GLU A 270 -18.21 -30.03 22.02
N LEU A 271 -18.93 -30.65 22.97
CA LEU A 271 -18.39 -31.12 24.25
C LEU A 271 -17.48 -32.35 24.13
N ASP A 272 -17.63 -33.17 23.08
CA ASP A 272 -16.91 -34.44 22.93
C ASP A 272 -15.47 -34.26 22.40
N TYR A 273 -15.10 -33.04 21.98
CA TYR A 273 -13.75 -32.68 21.47
C TYR A 273 -13.17 -33.72 20.51
N LEU A 274 -13.98 -34.15 19.52
CA LEU A 274 -13.56 -35.11 18.50
C LEU A 274 -12.23 -34.73 17.85
N SER A 275 -11.46 -35.77 17.49
CA SER A 275 -10.25 -35.58 16.72
C SER A 275 -10.58 -34.85 15.39
N PRO A 276 -9.68 -33.98 14.88
CA PRO A 276 -9.91 -33.28 13.63
C PRO A 276 -10.23 -34.20 12.45
N GLN A 277 -9.67 -35.42 12.46
CA GLN A 277 -9.89 -36.39 11.39
C GLN A 277 -11.28 -37.00 11.44
N ASP A 278 -11.78 -37.33 12.63
CA ASP A 278 -13.13 -37.88 12.81
C ASP A 278 -14.20 -36.82 12.49
N LEU A 279 -14.00 -35.58 12.95
CA LEU A 279 -14.89 -34.47 12.61
C LEU A 279 -14.94 -34.26 11.10
N LYS A 280 -13.79 -34.29 10.41
CA LYS A 280 -13.73 -34.18 8.94
C LYS A 280 -14.53 -35.28 8.24
N ILE A 281 -14.48 -36.52 8.72
CA ILE A 281 -15.25 -37.63 8.17
C ILE A 281 -16.76 -37.37 8.34
N GLY A 282 -17.21 -37.04 9.55
CA GLY A 282 -18.64 -36.82 9.84
C GLY A 282 -19.24 -35.66 9.05
N ILE A 283 -18.50 -34.56 8.95
CA ILE A 283 -18.92 -33.37 8.19
C ILE A 283 -18.92 -33.63 6.68
N TYR A 284 -17.93 -34.38 6.17
CA TYR A 284 -17.90 -34.83 4.79
C TYR A 284 -19.13 -35.68 4.44
N ASP A 285 -19.40 -36.73 5.21
CA ASP A 285 -20.52 -37.64 4.95
C ASP A 285 -21.86 -36.87 4.94
N SER A 286 -22.05 -36.00 5.93
CA SER A 286 -23.26 -35.20 6.08
C SER A 286 -23.44 -34.18 4.97
N LEU A 287 -22.42 -33.38 4.66
CA LEU A 287 -22.50 -32.40 3.57
C LEU A 287 -22.68 -33.10 2.23
N ASN A 288 -21.96 -34.19 1.96
CA ASN A 288 -22.09 -34.92 0.71
C ASN A 288 -23.49 -35.52 0.54
N PHE A 289 -24.11 -36.02 1.61
CA PHE A 289 -25.51 -36.45 1.62
C PHE A 289 -26.47 -35.31 1.25
N LEU A 290 -26.25 -34.09 1.76
CA LEU A 290 -27.09 -32.93 1.42
C LEU A 290 -26.93 -32.53 -0.05
N LEU A 291 -25.69 -32.47 -0.54
CA LEU A 291 -25.40 -32.04 -1.92
C LEU A 291 -25.87 -33.06 -2.96
N GLU A 292 -25.92 -34.35 -2.64
CA GLU A 292 -26.27 -35.41 -3.58
C GLU A 292 -27.62 -35.18 -4.25
N SER A 293 -28.65 -34.82 -3.48
CA SER A 293 -29.98 -34.53 -4.02
C SER A 293 -29.99 -33.36 -5.01
N ILE A 294 -29.15 -32.36 -4.78
CA ILE A 294 -29.03 -31.17 -5.65
C ILE A 294 -28.27 -31.54 -6.93
N ARG A 295 -27.21 -32.35 -6.82
CA ARG A 295 -26.46 -32.87 -7.98
C ARG A 295 -27.35 -33.73 -8.88
N LEU A 296 -28.23 -34.53 -8.31
CA LEU A 296 -29.21 -35.33 -9.06
C LEU A 296 -30.23 -34.44 -9.80
N GLU A 297 -30.75 -33.39 -9.16
CA GLU A 297 -31.64 -32.42 -9.83
C GLU A 297 -30.91 -31.69 -10.96
N PHE A 298 -29.64 -31.32 -10.78
CA PHE A 298 -28.81 -30.73 -11.82
C PHE A 298 -28.54 -31.72 -12.98
N ALA A 299 -28.19 -32.98 -12.68
CA ALA A 299 -27.93 -34.00 -13.68
C ALA A 299 -29.18 -34.37 -14.51
N GLY A 300 -30.37 -34.27 -13.91
CA GLY A 300 -31.65 -34.54 -14.58
C GLY A 300 -32.27 -33.37 -15.34
N ASN A 301 -31.66 -32.18 -15.32
CA ASN A 301 -32.23 -30.97 -15.92
C ASN A 301 -31.26 -30.35 -16.95
N GLU A 302 -31.52 -30.61 -18.25
CA GLU A 302 -30.70 -30.10 -19.35
C GLU A 302 -30.67 -28.56 -19.42
N GLU A 303 -31.79 -27.89 -19.14
CA GLU A 303 -31.85 -26.43 -19.12
C GLU A 303 -30.97 -25.86 -18.01
N PHE A 304 -30.97 -26.48 -16.83
CA PHE A 304 -30.11 -26.09 -15.72
C PHE A 304 -28.62 -26.24 -16.07
N GLN A 305 -28.24 -27.33 -16.77
CA GLN A 305 -26.88 -27.53 -17.26
C GLN A 305 -26.47 -26.49 -18.31
N GLN A 306 -27.35 -26.22 -19.28
CA GLN A 306 -27.12 -25.19 -20.30
C GLN A 306 -26.94 -23.81 -19.67
N ILE A 307 -27.78 -23.45 -18.70
CA ILE A 307 -27.68 -22.18 -17.97
C ILE A 307 -26.36 -22.07 -17.20
N LEU A 308 -25.83 -23.16 -16.62
CA LEU A 308 -24.51 -23.14 -15.98
C LEU A 308 -23.41 -22.76 -16.99
N HIS A 309 -23.40 -23.36 -18.19
CA HIS A 309 -22.43 -23.05 -19.23
C HIS A 309 -22.55 -21.61 -19.75
N LEU A 310 -23.78 -21.07 -19.85
CA LEU A 310 -24.00 -19.67 -20.25
C LEU A 310 -23.61 -18.68 -19.15
N ALA A 311 -23.88 -19.01 -17.88
CA ALA A 311 -23.57 -18.18 -16.72
C ALA A 311 -22.06 -18.17 -16.39
N TYR A 312 -21.37 -19.27 -16.69
CA TYR A 312 -19.93 -19.48 -16.45
C TYR A 312 -19.29 -20.19 -17.66
N PRO A 313 -19.11 -19.48 -18.79
CA PRO A 313 -18.57 -20.08 -20.00
C PRO A 313 -17.16 -20.61 -19.76
N ASP A 314 -16.92 -21.85 -20.19
CA ASP A 314 -15.59 -22.44 -20.20
C ASP A 314 -14.67 -21.55 -21.05
N GLN A 315 -13.55 -21.12 -20.47
CA GLN A 315 -12.57 -20.34 -21.22
C GLN A 315 -12.00 -21.21 -22.33
N GLU A 316 -12.54 -21.11 -23.54
CA GLU A 316 -11.99 -21.76 -24.71
C GLU A 316 -10.52 -21.36 -24.86
N LYS A 317 -9.68 -22.39 -24.96
CA LYS A 317 -8.32 -22.30 -25.52
C LYS A 317 -8.43 -21.91 -27.01
N GLN A 318 -8.74 -20.65 -27.32
CA GLN A 318 -8.67 -20.11 -28.67
C GLN A 318 -7.30 -19.47 -28.95
N LYS A 319 -6.64 -20.02 -29.98
CA LYS A 319 -5.52 -19.43 -30.71
C LYS A 319 -5.95 -18.10 -31.38
N PRO A 320 -5.03 -17.15 -31.56
CA PRO A 320 -5.37 -15.75 -31.86
C PRO A 320 -5.76 -15.52 -33.34
N LYS A 321 -6.79 -14.69 -33.56
CA LYS A 321 -6.94 -13.87 -34.77
C LYS A 321 -7.27 -12.41 -34.40
N LYS A 322 -6.57 -11.50 -35.09
CA LYS A 322 -6.43 -10.02 -34.96
C LYS A 322 -7.77 -9.29 -35.07
N GLY A 323 -8.14 -8.19 -34.38
CA GLY A 323 -7.64 -7.32 -33.29
C GLY A 323 -8.91 -6.62 -32.68
N CYS A 324 -8.94 -5.71 -31.70
CA CYS A 324 -7.97 -4.96 -30.92
C CYS A 324 -8.71 -4.52 -29.63
N ASN A 325 -8.20 -4.90 -28.46
CA ASN A 325 -8.15 -4.15 -27.18
C ASN A 325 -7.98 -5.12 -26.00
N LYS A 326 -6.72 -5.19 -25.57
CA LYS A 326 -6.20 -6.01 -24.48
C LYS A 326 -6.32 -5.23 -23.17
N ASN A 327 -7.08 -5.74 -22.21
CA ASN A 327 -6.81 -5.48 -20.79
C ASN A 327 -6.08 -6.69 -20.18
N ILE A 328 -4.77 -6.50 -20.04
CA ILE A 328 -3.90 -6.88 -18.91
C ILE A 328 -4.33 -8.17 -18.20
N LYS A 329 -3.95 -9.31 -18.81
CA LYS A 329 -3.79 -10.59 -18.11
C LYS A 329 -2.56 -10.49 -17.20
N ASP A 330 -2.55 -11.26 -16.11
CA ASP A 330 -1.35 -11.57 -15.34
C ASP A 330 -0.21 -12.01 -16.27
N ASP A 331 0.73 -11.09 -16.48
CA ASP A 331 1.93 -11.28 -17.31
C ASP A 331 3.00 -11.97 -16.43
N GLN A 332 2.82 -13.27 -16.19
CA GLN A 332 3.93 -14.14 -15.76
C GLN A 332 4.82 -14.43 -16.96
N ASP A 333 6.14 -14.51 -16.75
CA ASP A 333 7.08 -14.90 -17.80
C ASP A 333 6.64 -16.27 -18.36
N PRO A 334 6.37 -16.41 -19.68
CA PRO A 334 5.82 -17.64 -20.25
C PRO A 334 6.64 -18.90 -19.95
N ILE A 335 7.89 -18.73 -19.52
CA ILE A 335 8.85 -19.77 -19.23
C ILE A 335 8.80 -20.19 -17.74
N GLU A 336 8.21 -19.40 -16.83
CA GLU A 336 8.14 -19.73 -15.38
C GLU A 336 7.40 -21.05 -15.11
N LYS A 337 6.34 -21.35 -15.85
CA LYS A 337 5.61 -22.63 -15.75
C LYS A 337 6.44 -23.82 -16.26
N GLU A 338 7.32 -23.59 -17.24
CA GLU A 338 8.23 -24.62 -17.74
C GLU A 338 9.38 -24.86 -16.75
N LEU A 339 9.91 -23.80 -16.14
CA LEU A 339 10.99 -23.84 -15.15
C LEU A 339 10.55 -24.51 -13.84
N ALA A 340 9.29 -24.34 -13.41
CA ALA A 340 8.77 -24.95 -12.18
C ALA A 340 8.78 -26.50 -12.21
N ASN A 341 8.78 -27.10 -13.41
CA ASN A 341 8.78 -28.55 -13.61
C ASN A 341 10.19 -29.13 -13.81
N GLU A 342 11.23 -28.30 -13.89
CA GLU A 342 12.62 -28.73 -14.09
C GLU A 342 13.52 -28.43 -12.89
N LYS A 343 14.42 -29.36 -12.57
CA LYS A 343 15.41 -29.19 -11.51
C LYS A 343 16.54 -28.27 -11.99
N SER A 344 16.83 -27.24 -11.20
CA SER A 344 18.01 -26.38 -11.39
C SER A 344 19.27 -27.02 -10.80
N HIS A 345 20.43 -26.64 -11.31
CA HIS A 345 21.73 -27.15 -10.90
C HIS A 345 22.83 -26.10 -11.09
N ASP A 346 24.02 -26.37 -10.56
CA ASP A 346 25.18 -25.49 -10.70
C ASP A 346 25.69 -25.50 -12.15
N ILE A 347 26.08 -24.33 -12.67
CA ILE A 347 26.52 -24.12 -14.04
C ILE A 347 28.00 -23.75 -14.03
N LEU A 348 28.80 -24.53 -14.75
CA LEU A 348 30.24 -24.27 -14.90
C LEU A 348 30.49 -23.10 -15.85
N TYR A 349 31.51 -22.32 -15.54
CA TYR A 349 31.93 -21.19 -16.34
C TYR A 349 33.46 -21.08 -16.41
N SER A 350 33.92 -20.27 -17.35
CA SER A 350 35.32 -19.88 -17.54
C SER A 350 35.44 -18.36 -17.50
N ILE A 351 36.62 -17.86 -17.11
CA ILE A 351 36.88 -16.41 -17.21
C ILE A 351 37.12 -16.07 -18.67
N ASP A 352 36.37 -15.10 -19.18
CA ASP A 352 36.39 -14.70 -20.59
C ASP A 352 37.26 -13.47 -20.83
N SER A 353 37.06 -12.42 -20.03
CA SER A 353 37.84 -11.18 -20.07
C SER A 353 37.70 -10.41 -18.76
N TRP A 354 38.56 -9.44 -18.53
CA TRP A 354 38.57 -8.59 -17.34
C TRP A 354 39.20 -7.24 -17.68
N SER A 355 38.93 -6.23 -16.85
CA SER A 355 39.51 -4.89 -17.00
C SER A 355 40.99 -4.85 -16.59
N SER A 356 41.28 -5.26 -15.36
CA SER A 356 42.61 -5.23 -14.74
C SER A 356 42.68 -6.25 -13.62
N TYR A 357 43.89 -6.57 -13.17
CA TYR A 357 44.10 -7.32 -11.94
C TYR A 357 45.46 -7.01 -11.34
N SER A 358 45.55 -7.08 -10.02
CA SER A 358 46.82 -7.04 -9.29
C SER A 358 47.53 -8.39 -9.43
N SER A 359 48.86 -8.41 -9.59
CA SER A 359 49.63 -9.61 -9.97
C SER A 359 49.39 -10.84 -9.09
N THR A 360 49.05 -10.66 -7.81
CA THR A 360 48.73 -11.73 -6.86
C THR A 360 47.27 -12.21 -6.87
N TYR A 361 46.34 -11.46 -7.46
CA TYR A 361 44.90 -11.67 -7.37
C TYR A 361 44.29 -11.87 -8.76
N HIS A 362 44.69 -12.97 -9.40
CA HIS A 362 44.32 -13.28 -10.77
C HIS A 362 42.80 -13.54 -10.91
N PRO A 363 42.15 -13.11 -12.01
CA PRO A 363 40.72 -13.32 -12.26
C PRO A 363 40.24 -14.76 -12.11
N SER A 364 41.08 -15.76 -12.39
CA SER A 364 40.71 -17.18 -12.27
C SER A 364 40.50 -17.64 -10.82
N HIS A 365 40.99 -16.89 -9.83
CA HIS A 365 40.85 -17.27 -8.42
C HIS A 365 39.39 -17.27 -7.95
N ILE A 366 38.49 -16.55 -8.63
CA ILE A 366 37.05 -16.54 -8.27
C ILE A 366 36.35 -17.89 -8.51
N LEU A 367 36.99 -18.82 -9.23
CA LEU A 367 36.46 -20.14 -9.54
C LEU A 367 36.47 -21.08 -8.32
N VAL A 368 37.34 -20.81 -7.35
CA VAL A 368 37.55 -21.64 -6.17
C VAL A 368 37.03 -20.90 -4.95
N ASP A 369 36.19 -21.56 -4.16
CA ASP A 369 35.75 -21.03 -2.88
C ASP A 369 36.74 -21.44 -1.80
N SER A 370 37.63 -20.53 -1.40
CA SER A 370 38.59 -20.75 -0.32
C SER A 370 38.58 -19.55 0.64
N PRO A 371 37.56 -19.46 1.51
CA PRO A 371 37.37 -18.32 2.40
C PRO A 371 38.54 -18.02 3.32
N GLU A 372 39.38 -19.02 3.64
CA GLU A 372 40.55 -18.89 4.52
C GLU A 372 41.81 -18.37 3.78
N ASP A 373 41.85 -18.46 2.45
CA ASP A 373 42.98 -18.01 1.64
C ASP A 373 42.75 -16.58 1.14
N GLN A 374 43.55 -15.64 1.63
CA GLN A 374 43.52 -14.24 1.21
C GLN A 374 43.85 -14.06 -0.29
N GLY A 375 44.58 -15.01 -0.89
CA GLY A 375 44.94 -15.03 -2.31
C GLY A 375 43.80 -15.50 -3.23
N SER A 376 42.80 -16.20 -2.70
CA SER A 376 41.69 -16.78 -3.46
C SER A 376 40.62 -15.75 -3.82
N ARG A 377 41.04 -14.70 -4.54
CA ARG A 377 40.17 -13.62 -5.05
C ARG A 377 40.74 -13.01 -6.30
N TRP A 378 39.85 -12.40 -7.09
CA TRP A 378 40.24 -11.36 -8.03
C TRP A 378 40.30 -10.02 -7.32
N SER A 379 41.30 -9.20 -7.63
CA SER A 379 41.36 -7.79 -7.20
C SER A 379 41.85 -6.92 -8.36
N SER A 380 41.16 -5.81 -8.64
CA SER A 380 41.57 -4.83 -9.65
C SER A 380 42.90 -4.16 -9.30
N THR A 381 43.51 -3.45 -10.26
CA THR A 381 44.72 -2.64 -10.03
C THR A 381 44.42 -1.32 -9.33
N ASN A 382 43.23 -0.77 -9.52
CA ASN A 382 42.75 0.48 -8.94
C ASN A 382 41.24 0.44 -8.65
N SER A 383 40.73 1.48 -8.00
CA SER A 383 39.32 1.66 -7.63
C SER A 383 38.53 2.58 -8.58
N THR A 384 39.02 2.86 -9.79
CA THR A 384 38.34 3.78 -10.73
C THR A 384 37.09 3.16 -11.33
N SER A 385 36.10 3.98 -11.68
CA SER A 385 34.95 3.54 -12.48
C SER A 385 35.45 2.99 -13.81
N GLU A 386 35.02 1.78 -14.18
CA GLU A 386 35.32 0.97 -15.40
C GLU A 386 35.88 -0.44 -15.13
N GLN A 387 36.10 -0.83 -13.86
CA GLN A 387 36.54 -2.19 -13.56
C GLN A 387 35.43 -3.22 -13.84
N TYR A 388 35.80 -4.39 -14.39
CA TYR A 388 34.87 -5.47 -14.69
C TYR A 388 35.55 -6.84 -14.77
N ILE A 389 34.76 -7.89 -14.59
CA ILE A 389 35.09 -9.27 -14.97
C ILE A 389 33.95 -9.85 -15.80
N ILE A 390 34.28 -10.48 -16.93
CA ILE A 390 33.33 -11.20 -17.79
C ILE A 390 33.62 -12.69 -17.65
N ILE A 391 32.56 -13.44 -17.32
CA ILE A 391 32.57 -14.89 -17.29
C ILE A 391 31.73 -15.45 -18.42
N LYS A 392 32.18 -16.54 -19.02
CA LYS A 392 31.50 -17.28 -20.07
C LYS A 392 31.06 -18.63 -19.55
N LEU A 393 29.75 -18.86 -19.54
CA LEU A 393 29.16 -20.15 -19.19
C LEU A 393 29.55 -21.20 -20.23
N ASN A 394 29.67 -22.46 -19.81
CA ASN A 394 30.01 -23.57 -20.69
C ASN A 394 28.96 -23.79 -21.80
N GLN A 395 27.71 -23.45 -21.52
CA GLN A 395 26.59 -23.51 -22.45
C GLN A 395 25.59 -22.37 -22.17
N LEU A 396 24.82 -22.01 -23.18
CA LEU A 396 23.76 -21.03 -23.06
C LEU A 396 22.70 -21.54 -22.07
N SER A 397 22.38 -20.75 -21.05
CA SER A 397 21.61 -21.20 -19.89
C SER A 397 20.65 -20.12 -19.39
N ILE A 398 19.65 -20.52 -18.61
CA ILE A 398 18.85 -19.60 -17.80
C ILE A 398 19.43 -19.58 -16.39
N VAL A 399 20.03 -18.46 -15.99
CA VAL A 399 20.61 -18.34 -14.65
C VAL A 399 19.53 -17.93 -13.66
N LYS A 400 19.36 -18.76 -12.62
CA LYS A 400 18.43 -18.48 -11.52
C LYS A 400 19.08 -17.52 -10.53
N GLU A 401 20.26 -17.89 -10.06
CA GLU A 401 20.95 -17.24 -8.94
C GLU A 401 22.46 -17.12 -9.22
N ILE A 402 23.04 -16.01 -8.78
CA ILE A 402 24.48 -15.81 -8.64
C ILE A 402 24.81 -15.71 -7.16
N THR A 403 25.80 -16.48 -6.72
CA THR A 403 26.28 -16.46 -5.34
C THR A 403 27.67 -15.86 -5.29
N PHE A 404 27.88 -14.91 -4.39
CA PHE A 404 29.19 -14.34 -4.08
C PHE A 404 29.69 -14.92 -2.77
N GLY A 405 30.80 -15.65 -2.83
CA GLY A 405 31.50 -16.09 -1.63
C GLY A 405 32.22 -14.91 -0.97
N LYS A 406 32.58 -15.10 0.30
CA LYS A 406 33.27 -14.09 1.11
C LYS A 406 34.45 -14.69 1.85
N TYR A 407 35.33 -13.80 2.29
CA TYR A 407 36.42 -14.14 3.19
C TYR A 407 35.89 -14.54 4.57
N TYR A 408 36.63 -15.39 5.29
CA TYR A 408 36.24 -15.87 6.62
C TYR A 408 36.15 -14.76 7.70
N LYS A 409 36.56 -13.53 7.37
CA LYS A 409 36.41 -12.33 8.17
C LYS A 409 35.82 -11.20 7.31
N PRO A 410 35.04 -10.27 7.91
CA PRO A 410 34.63 -9.05 7.22
C PRO A 410 35.84 -8.34 6.63
N HIS A 411 35.77 -7.96 5.34
CA HIS A 411 36.88 -7.34 4.65
C HIS A 411 36.42 -6.10 3.90
N VAL A 412 37.16 -5.01 4.07
CA VAL A 412 36.92 -3.69 3.46
C VAL A 412 36.82 -3.67 1.92
N CYS A 413 37.25 -4.75 1.24
CA CYS A 413 37.20 -4.85 -0.21
C CYS A 413 35.91 -5.53 -0.72
N ASN A 414 35.03 -5.93 0.20
CA ASN A 414 33.70 -6.40 -0.15
C ASN A 414 32.96 -5.29 -0.91
N LEU A 415 32.24 -5.68 -1.96
CA LEU A 415 31.61 -4.76 -2.88
C LEU A 415 30.34 -4.16 -2.25
N LYS A 416 30.41 -2.91 -1.79
CA LYS A 416 29.25 -2.16 -1.28
C LYS A 416 28.20 -1.93 -2.38
N GLU A 417 28.63 -1.84 -3.63
CA GLU A 417 27.74 -1.68 -4.79
C GLU A 417 28.34 -2.33 -6.04
N LEU A 418 27.53 -3.05 -6.81
CA LEU A 418 27.90 -3.72 -8.06
C LEU A 418 26.72 -3.84 -9.02
N LYS A 419 27.03 -3.97 -10.31
CA LYS A 419 26.09 -4.30 -11.39
C LYS A 419 26.49 -5.60 -12.08
N VAL A 420 25.51 -6.43 -12.43
CA VAL A 420 25.71 -7.63 -13.26
C VAL A 420 24.89 -7.52 -14.54
N TYR A 421 25.56 -7.72 -15.66
CA TYR A 421 24.96 -7.75 -16.99
C TYR A 421 25.02 -9.17 -17.53
N GLY A 422 23.96 -9.64 -18.18
CA GLY A 422 23.88 -10.98 -18.76
C GLY A 422 23.31 -10.98 -20.17
N GLY A 423 23.83 -11.85 -21.03
CA GLY A 423 23.27 -12.00 -22.39
C GLY A 423 23.89 -13.15 -23.20
N PRO A 424 23.34 -13.42 -24.39
CA PRO A 424 23.81 -14.51 -25.26
C PRO A 424 25.13 -14.19 -26.00
N SER A 425 25.50 -12.91 -26.11
CA SER A 425 26.75 -12.46 -26.74
C SER A 425 27.42 -11.33 -25.96
N ARG A 426 28.72 -11.12 -26.22
CA ARG A 426 29.49 -10.03 -25.58
C ARG A 426 28.93 -8.63 -25.87
N ASN A 427 28.36 -8.44 -27.06
CA ASN A 427 27.88 -7.14 -27.52
C ASN A 427 26.41 -6.88 -27.13
N SER A 428 25.71 -7.90 -26.60
CA SER A 428 24.28 -7.85 -26.34
C SER A 428 23.98 -8.32 -24.90
N MET A 429 24.56 -7.64 -23.91
CA MET A 429 24.28 -7.92 -22.49
C MET A 429 23.28 -6.90 -21.92
N LEU A 430 22.37 -7.38 -21.08
CA LEU A 430 21.35 -6.58 -20.41
C LEU A 430 21.64 -6.54 -18.91
N LEU A 431 21.34 -5.43 -18.25
CA LEU A 431 21.45 -5.35 -16.78
C LEU A 431 20.43 -6.31 -16.14
N VAL A 432 20.92 -7.27 -15.35
CA VAL A 432 20.12 -8.31 -14.67
C VAL A 432 20.19 -8.23 -13.14
N LEU A 433 21.16 -7.49 -12.59
CA LEU A 433 21.27 -7.24 -11.15
C LEU A 433 21.97 -5.92 -10.88
N HIS A 434 21.46 -5.14 -9.94
CA HIS A 434 22.15 -4.00 -9.32
C HIS A 434 21.91 -4.11 -7.82
N THR A 435 22.98 -4.34 -7.06
CA THR A 435 22.91 -4.64 -5.63
C THR A 435 24.23 -4.29 -4.93
N GLY A 436 24.32 -4.55 -3.63
CA GLY A 436 25.51 -4.43 -2.82
C GLY A 436 25.65 -5.65 -1.90
N LEU A 437 26.88 -6.02 -1.57
CA LEU A 437 27.19 -7.08 -0.62
C LEU A 437 27.32 -6.49 0.79
N THR A 438 26.80 -7.19 1.80
CA THR A 438 27.02 -6.85 3.20
C THR A 438 28.47 -7.09 3.59
N ASN A 439 29.00 -6.29 4.52
CA ASN A 439 30.36 -6.48 5.02
C ASN A 439 30.40 -7.49 6.18
N ASP A 440 30.01 -8.73 5.90
CA ASP A 440 30.08 -9.87 6.82
C ASP A 440 30.81 -11.05 6.16
N VAL A 441 30.67 -12.25 6.73
CA VAL A 441 31.32 -13.50 6.29
C VAL A 441 30.39 -14.43 5.53
N GLU A 442 29.09 -14.13 5.50
CA GLU A 442 28.08 -15.02 4.95
C GLU A 442 28.01 -14.86 3.43
N SER A 443 28.05 -15.96 2.69
CA SER A 443 27.90 -15.92 1.23
C SER A 443 26.50 -15.43 0.85
N GLU A 444 26.43 -14.55 -0.15
CA GLU A 444 25.16 -13.94 -0.55
C GLU A 444 24.74 -14.42 -1.93
N SER A 445 23.49 -14.86 -2.07
CA SER A 445 22.91 -15.31 -3.33
C SER A 445 21.82 -14.36 -3.82
N PHE A 446 21.89 -13.97 -5.08
CA PHE A 446 20.96 -13.03 -5.70
C PHE A 446 20.33 -13.65 -6.93
N GLN A 447 19.02 -13.47 -7.08
CA GLN A 447 18.33 -13.88 -8.29
C GLN A 447 18.68 -12.99 -9.47
N LEU A 448 19.00 -13.61 -10.61
CA LEU A 448 19.33 -12.91 -11.86
C LEU A 448 18.10 -12.83 -12.76
N LEU A 449 17.34 -11.75 -12.62
CA LEU A 449 16.16 -11.47 -13.42
C LEU A 449 16.31 -10.09 -14.04
N ARG A 450 15.97 -9.96 -15.32
CA ARG A 450 15.82 -8.62 -15.90
C ARG A 450 14.59 -7.98 -15.28
N LYS A 451 14.83 -7.06 -14.34
CA LYS A 451 13.80 -6.22 -13.71
C LYS A 451 13.33 -5.18 -14.73
N SER A 452 12.09 -5.31 -15.18
CA SER A 452 11.35 -4.24 -15.86
C SER A 452 10.32 -3.65 -14.89
N ARG A 453 9.87 -2.41 -15.12
CA ARG A 453 8.83 -1.75 -14.28
C ARG A 453 7.52 -2.54 -14.19
N LYS A 454 7.30 -3.50 -15.10
CA LYS A 454 6.10 -4.35 -15.13
C LYS A 454 6.35 -5.80 -14.71
N HIS A 455 7.45 -6.43 -15.15
CA HIS A 455 7.71 -7.88 -14.94
C HIS A 455 9.21 -8.19 -14.77
N ASN A 456 9.50 -9.27 -14.03
CA ASN A 456 10.80 -9.93 -14.05
C ASN A 456 10.84 -10.91 -15.22
N THR A 457 11.89 -10.86 -16.03
CA THR A 457 12.03 -11.78 -17.17
C THR A 457 13.37 -12.52 -17.11
N HIS A 458 13.32 -13.81 -17.40
CA HIS A 458 14.50 -14.65 -17.52
C HIS A 458 15.22 -14.31 -18.83
N VAL A 459 16.53 -14.12 -18.74
CA VAL A 459 17.38 -13.81 -19.89
C VAL A 459 18.24 -15.02 -20.21
N PRO A 460 18.30 -15.47 -21.48
CA PRO A 460 19.32 -16.42 -21.93
C PRO A 460 20.71 -15.83 -21.77
N ILE A 461 21.55 -16.50 -21.00
CA ILE A 461 22.86 -16.01 -20.61
C ILE A 461 23.91 -17.02 -21.06
N LEU A 462 24.87 -16.54 -21.84
CA LEU A 462 26.14 -17.22 -22.12
C LEU A 462 27.30 -16.42 -21.53
N PHE A 463 27.18 -15.10 -21.49
CA PHE A 463 28.16 -14.20 -20.90
C PHE A 463 27.52 -13.42 -19.75
N LEU A 464 28.23 -13.34 -18.62
CA LEU A 464 27.92 -12.45 -17.50
C LEU A 464 29.07 -11.47 -17.30
N LYS A 465 28.78 -10.18 -17.21
CA LYS A 465 29.73 -9.11 -16.88
C LYS A 465 29.40 -8.54 -15.51
N ILE A 466 30.31 -8.69 -14.55
CA ILE A 466 30.21 -8.15 -13.21
C ILE A 466 31.02 -6.85 -13.16
N VAL A 467 30.39 -5.76 -12.76
CA VAL A 467 30.94 -4.40 -12.71
C VAL A 467 30.85 -3.88 -11.27
N PRO A 468 31.95 -3.92 -10.52
CA PRO A 468 32.04 -3.26 -9.22
C PRO A 468 31.86 -1.74 -9.34
N LEU A 469 31.15 -1.14 -8.39
CA LEU A 469 30.90 0.32 -8.33
C LEU A 469 31.42 0.95 -7.05
N ALA A 470 31.26 0.29 -5.91
CA ALA A 470 31.75 0.78 -4.61
C ALA A 470 32.21 -0.37 -3.71
N VAL A 471 33.12 -0.07 -2.78
CA VAL A 471 33.62 -0.97 -1.72
C VAL A 471 33.38 -0.35 -0.35
N TRP A 472 33.46 -1.16 0.72
CA TRP A 472 33.26 -0.70 2.09
C TRP A 472 34.43 0.13 2.65
N GLY A 473 35.65 -0.08 2.16
CA GLY A 473 36.82 0.71 2.52
C GLY A 473 37.00 1.95 1.64
N THR A 474 37.41 3.05 2.24
CA THR A 474 37.90 4.23 1.50
C THR A 474 39.21 3.84 0.78
N ASP A 475 39.28 4.01 -0.53
CA ASP A 475 40.46 3.78 -1.38
C ASP A 475 40.95 2.32 -1.54
N PHE A 476 40.06 1.33 -1.38
CA PHE A 476 40.40 -0.07 -1.67
C PHE A 476 40.05 -0.50 -3.10
N ASN A 477 40.87 -1.40 -3.66
CA ASN A 477 40.60 -2.03 -4.96
C ASN A 477 39.38 -2.95 -4.89
N PHE A 478 38.65 -3.02 -6.00
CA PHE A 478 37.50 -3.91 -6.13
C PHE A 478 37.96 -5.36 -6.08
N SER A 479 37.34 -6.16 -5.22
CA SER A 479 37.67 -7.58 -5.11
C SER A 479 36.44 -8.47 -5.12
N ILE A 480 36.58 -9.63 -5.76
CA ILE A 480 35.56 -10.69 -5.78
C ILE A 480 36.24 -11.96 -5.31
N TRP A 481 35.72 -12.56 -4.24
CA TRP A 481 36.31 -13.75 -3.62
C TRP A 481 35.96 -15.02 -4.40
N HIS A 482 34.67 -15.28 -4.54
CA HIS A 482 34.19 -16.45 -5.27
C HIS A 482 32.87 -16.11 -5.98
N VAL A 483 32.64 -16.72 -7.14
CA VAL A 483 31.35 -16.64 -7.84
C VAL A 483 30.85 -18.05 -8.16
N LYS A 484 29.62 -18.33 -7.77
CA LYS A 484 28.91 -19.55 -8.13
C LYS A 484 27.64 -19.21 -8.90
N ILE A 485 27.36 -19.97 -9.96
CA ILE A 485 26.21 -19.77 -10.85
C ILE A 485 25.28 -20.97 -10.75
N HIS A 486 24.00 -20.73 -10.50
CA HIS A 486 22.98 -21.77 -10.39
C HIS A 486 21.81 -21.48 -11.33
N GLY A 487 21.30 -22.48 -12.04
CA GLY A 487 20.24 -22.28 -13.03
C GLY A 487 19.83 -23.54 -13.80
N TRP A 488 19.28 -23.34 -15.00
CA TRP A 488 18.77 -24.39 -15.88
C TRP A 488 19.50 -24.38 -17.23
N THR A 489 19.78 -25.57 -17.74
CA THR A 489 20.52 -25.78 -19.00
C THR A 489 19.73 -26.56 -20.05
N CYS A 490 18.44 -26.83 -19.81
CA CYS A 490 17.60 -27.55 -20.75
C CYS A 490 17.48 -26.81 -22.09
N ARG A 491 17.91 -27.49 -23.17
CA ARG A 491 17.95 -26.94 -24.52
C ARG A 491 16.58 -26.41 -24.98
N LYS A 492 15.49 -27.08 -24.63
CA LYS A 492 14.14 -26.68 -25.05
C LYS A 492 13.73 -25.33 -24.44
N ILE A 493 13.93 -25.19 -23.12
CA ILE A 493 13.60 -23.98 -22.37
C ILE A 493 14.48 -22.81 -22.82
N VAL A 494 15.80 -23.03 -22.94
CA VAL A 494 16.75 -22.01 -23.37
C VAL A 494 16.47 -21.53 -24.81
N THR A 495 16.12 -22.45 -25.72
CA THR A 495 15.79 -22.08 -27.11
C THR A 495 14.49 -21.28 -27.18
N ASN A 496 13.48 -21.66 -26.40
CA ASN A 496 12.22 -20.91 -26.29
C ASN A 496 12.48 -19.48 -25.76
N ALA A 497 13.33 -19.36 -24.74
CA ALA A 497 13.76 -18.08 -24.19
C ALA A 497 14.51 -17.20 -25.20
N MET A 498 15.40 -17.80 -26.02
CA MET A 498 16.10 -17.10 -27.10
C MET A 498 15.15 -16.59 -28.17
N ASN A 499 14.23 -17.43 -28.67
CA ASN A 499 13.25 -17.03 -29.69
C ASN A 499 12.35 -15.89 -29.17
N ASN A 500 11.96 -15.94 -27.89
CA ASN A 500 11.20 -14.88 -27.25
C ASN A 500 12.00 -13.57 -27.13
N LEU A 501 13.30 -13.65 -26.83
CA LEU A 501 14.18 -12.48 -26.79
C LEU A 501 14.36 -11.86 -28.18
N GLU A 502 14.64 -12.68 -29.20
CA GLU A 502 14.78 -12.24 -30.59
C GLU A 502 13.50 -11.57 -31.11
N SER A 503 12.33 -12.17 -30.88
CA SER A 503 11.04 -11.58 -31.27
C SER A 503 10.77 -10.23 -30.57
N LYS A 504 11.16 -10.09 -29.30
CA LYS A 504 11.07 -8.80 -28.57
C LYS A 504 12.03 -7.76 -29.15
N LEU A 505 13.26 -8.15 -29.49
CA LEU A 505 14.25 -7.25 -30.11
C LEU A 505 13.81 -6.81 -31.51
N GLU A 506 13.28 -7.73 -32.32
CA GLU A 506 12.73 -7.45 -33.64
C GLU A 506 11.55 -6.46 -33.55
N THR A 507 10.63 -6.70 -32.61
CA THR A 507 9.51 -5.78 -32.36
C THR A 507 10.02 -4.38 -31.97
N TYR A 508 11.03 -4.30 -31.10
CA TYR A 508 11.61 -3.02 -30.68
C TYR A 508 12.31 -2.30 -31.85
N ALA A 509 13.08 -3.01 -32.67
CA ALA A 509 13.73 -2.47 -33.86
C ALA A 509 12.71 -1.96 -34.90
N LEU A 510 11.61 -2.69 -35.11
CA LEU A 510 10.51 -2.26 -35.98
C LEU A 510 9.84 -0.99 -35.43
N LYS A 511 9.59 -0.91 -34.11
CA LYS A 511 9.06 0.31 -33.49
C LYS A 511 10.00 1.51 -33.68
N LEU A 512 11.30 1.35 -33.45
CA LEU A 512 12.30 2.41 -33.69
C LEU A 512 12.29 2.89 -35.14
N THR A 513 12.19 1.96 -36.09
CA THR A 513 12.12 2.27 -37.53
C THR A 513 10.84 3.04 -37.86
N LEU A 514 9.69 2.61 -37.33
CA LEU A 514 8.41 3.30 -37.51
C LEU A 514 8.42 4.71 -36.89
N THR A 515 8.97 4.90 -35.69
CA THR A 515 9.16 6.22 -35.08
C THR A 515 10.05 7.11 -35.95
N HIS A 516 11.14 6.57 -36.50
CA HIS A 516 12.03 7.33 -37.38
C HIS A 516 11.33 7.79 -38.66
N LEU A 517 10.57 6.91 -39.31
CA LEU A 517 9.79 7.25 -40.51
C LEU A 517 8.72 8.31 -40.23
N ARG A 518 8.09 8.24 -39.04
CA ARG A 518 7.10 9.24 -38.58
C ARG A 518 7.74 10.61 -38.35
N ARG A 519 8.91 10.67 -37.73
CA ARG A 519 9.69 11.92 -37.54
C ARG A 519 10.13 12.54 -38.88
N ARG A 520 10.47 11.73 -39.88
CA ARG A 520 10.89 12.19 -41.23
C ARG A 520 9.72 12.50 -42.18
N ASN A 521 8.50 12.66 -41.67
CA ASN A 521 7.29 12.91 -42.46
C ASN A 521 7.04 11.86 -43.59
N SER A 522 7.60 10.65 -43.46
CA SER A 522 7.53 9.60 -44.48
C SER A 522 6.28 8.72 -44.32
N ILE A 523 5.11 9.36 -44.33
CA ILE A 523 3.83 8.76 -43.93
C ILE A 523 3.40 7.60 -44.84
N LYS A 524 3.70 7.67 -46.15
CA LYS A 524 3.39 6.59 -47.10
C LYS A 524 4.11 5.30 -46.73
N THR A 525 5.42 5.41 -46.47
CA THR A 525 6.27 4.29 -46.05
C THR A 525 5.88 3.76 -44.68
N PHE A 526 5.56 4.68 -43.74
CA PHE A 526 5.04 4.33 -42.42
C PHE A 526 3.75 3.50 -42.49
N LYS A 527 2.77 3.92 -43.29
CA LYS A 527 1.49 3.20 -43.45
C LYS A 527 1.71 1.82 -44.09
N LEU A 528 2.59 1.74 -45.10
CA LEU A 528 2.92 0.47 -45.75
C LEU A 528 3.56 -0.52 -44.77
N LEU A 529 4.62 -0.12 -44.07
CA LEU A 529 5.29 -0.97 -43.06
C LEU A 529 4.35 -1.34 -41.91
N SER A 530 3.54 -0.41 -41.41
CA SER A 530 2.56 -0.69 -40.35
C SER A 530 1.48 -1.68 -40.78
N SER A 531 1.12 -1.70 -42.07
CA SER A 531 0.15 -2.67 -42.60
C SER A 531 0.73 -4.09 -42.73
N LEU A 532 2.03 -4.19 -43.03
CA LEU A 532 2.76 -5.45 -43.13
C LEU A 532 3.06 -6.05 -41.75
N PHE A 533 3.39 -5.18 -40.78
CA PHE A 533 3.73 -5.55 -39.41
C PHE A 533 2.78 -4.82 -38.44
N PRO A 534 1.65 -5.45 -38.04
CA PRO A 534 0.66 -4.83 -37.16
C PRO A 534 1.18 -4.76 -35.71
N ILE A 535 2.09 -3.82 -35.48
CA ILE A 535 2.72 -3.54 -34.20
C ILE A 535 2.18 -2.19 -33.72
N GLU A 536 1.63 -2.18 -32.51
CA GLU A 536 1.19 -0.97 -31.86
C GLU A 536 2.41 -0.15 -31.44
N LEU A 537 2.65 1.00 -32.09
CA LEU A 537 3.81 1.85 -31.81
C LEU A 537 3.74 2.43 -30.39
N GLU A 538 2.61 3.05 -30.09
CA GLU A 538 2.24 3.76 -28.86
C GLU A 538 0.74 3.55 -28.58
N HIS A 539 0.29 3.89 -27.38
CA HIS A 539 -1.11 3.76 -26.96
C HIS A 539 -2.06 4.55 -27.90
N PRO A 540 -3.30 4.09 -28.15
CA PRO A 540 -4.23 4.75 -29.06
C PRO A 540 -4.47 6.21 -28.73
N PHE A 541 -4.42 6.56 -27.44
CA PHE A 541 -4.52 7.94 -26.96
C PHE A 541 -3.40 8.84 -27.49
N LEU A 542 -2.14 8.40 -27.35
CA LEU A 542 -0.99 9.17 -27.86
C LEU A 542 -1.00 9.23 -29.39
N ASN A 543 -1.45 8.17 -30.05
CA ASN A 543 -1.62 8.19 -31.49
C ASN A 543 -2.70 9.19 -31.94
N ASN A 544 -3.80 9.33 -31.19
CA ASN A 544 -4.83 10.35 -31.44
C ASN A 544 -4.30 11.77 -31.21
N LEU A 545 -3.50 11.96 -30.14
CA LEU A 545 -2.82 13.22 -29.88
C LEU A 545 -1.84 13.55 -31.02
N TYR A 546 -1.07 12.58 -31.52
CA TYR A 546 -0.19 12.75 -32.68
C TYR A 546 -0.97 13.16 -33.93
N GLN A 547 -2.08 12.49 -34.26
CA GLN A 547 -2.89 12.87 -35.42
C GLN A 547 -3.40 14.31 -35.29
N THR A 548 -3.97 14.64 -34.12
CA THR A 548 -4.56 15.96 -33.88
C THR A 548 -3.52 17.09 -33.86
N LEU A 549 -2.39 16.89 -33.17
CA LEU A 549 -1.35 17.90 -32.99
C LEU A 549 -0.40 17.99 -34.19
N VAL A 550 0.12 16.86 -34.68
CA VAL A 550 1.20 16.83 -35.67
C VAL A 550 0.65 16.86 -37.10
N ILE A 551 -0.30 15.97 -37.41
CA ILE A 551 -0.86 15.85 -38.77
C ILE A 551 -1.87 16.96 -39.06
N ASP A 552 -2.88 17.11 -38.19
CA ASP A 552 -3.99 18.05 -38.42
C ASP A 552 -3.64 19.47 -37.97
N GLY A 553 -2.73 19.63 -37.00
CA GLY A 553 -2.35 20.94 -36.47
C GLY A 553 -3.43 21.63 -35.66
N ASN A 554 -4.35 20.87 -35.06
CA ASN A 554 -5.48 21.38 -34.30
C ASN A 554 -5.13 21.46 -32.81
N PHE A 555 -4.54 22.59 -32.41
CA PHE A 555 -4.08 22.81 -31.04
C PHE A 555 -5.21 22.83 -30.00
N ALA A 556 -6.35 23.46 -30.31
CA ALA A 556 -7.49 23.51 -29.39
C ALA A 556 -8.03 22.11 -29.06
N LYS A 557 -8.12 21.22 -30.05
CA LYS A 557 -8.51 19.83 -29.82
C LYS A 557 -7.43 19.04 -29.09
N ALA A 558 -6.15 19.35 -29.31
CA ALA A 558 -5.04 18.75 -28.58
C ALA A 558 -5.08 19.13 -27.08
N GLU A 559 -5.38 20.39 -26.74
CA GLU A 559 -5.57 20.84 -25.35
C GLU A 559 -6.71 20.08 -24.66
N LEU A 560 -7.86 19.93 -25.32
CA LEU A 560 -8.96 19.11 -24.80
C LEU A 560 -8.55 17.66 -24.55
N LEU A 561 -7.69 17.08 -25.39
CA LEU A 561 -7.13 15.75 -25.14
C LEU A 561 -6.19 15.77 -23.91
N ILE A 562 -5.39 16.81 -23.71
CA ILE A 562 -4.55 16.92 -22.50
C ILE A 562 -5.41 17.03 -21.23
N ASP A 563 -6.51 17.77 -21.26
CA ASP A 563 -7.49 17.83 -20.16
C ASP A 563 -8.15 16.46 -19.91
N GLU A 564 -8.52 15.76 -20.98
CA GLU A 564 -9.04 14.39 -20.89
C GLU A 564 -8.01 13.45 -20.24
N ALA A 565 -6.74 13.56 -20.61
CA ALA A 565 -5.64 12.79 -20.04
C ALA A 565 -5.43 13.10 -18.55
N GLN A 566 -5.57 14.36 -18.14
CA GLN A 566 -5.56 14.75 -16.73
C GLN A 566 -6.73 14.11 -15.98
N SER A 567 -7.94 14.13 -16.54
CA SER A 567 -9.14 13.52 -15.94
C SER A 567 -9.00 12.00 -15.79
N MET A 568 -8.25 11.35 -16.70
CA MET A 568 -7.89 9.93 -16.64
C MET A 568 -6.70 9.62 -15.73
N ASN A 569 -6.14 10.62 -15.03
CA ASN A 569 -4.98 10.48 -14.17
C ASN A 569 -3.72 9.94 -14.89
N ALA A 570 -3.60 10.22 -16.20
CA ALA A 570 -2.50 9.72 -17.03
C ALA A 570 -1.13 10.25 -16.60
N PHE A 571 -1.08 11.42 -15.95
CA PHE A 571 0.16 12.03 -15.46
C PHE A 571 0.61 11.51 -14.10
N SER A 572 -0.13 10.59 -13.46
CA SER A 572 0.17 10.05 -12.12
C SER A 572 1.59 9.45 -12.01
N GLU A 573 2.04 8.69 -13.02
CA GLU A 573 3.40 8.12 -13.03
C GLU A 573 4.47 9.23 -13.10
N TYR A 574 4.19 10.35 -13.77
CA TYR A 574 5.08 11.50 -13.83
C TYR A 574 5.06 12.30 -12.53
N ILE A 575 3.87 12.64 -12.01
CA ILE A 575 3.67 13.39 -10.77
C ILE A 575 4.29 12.65 -9.58
N SER A 576 4.14 11.32 -9.51
CA SER A 576 4.73 10.51 -8.43
C SER A 576 6.27 10.58 -8.39
N LYS A 577 6.92 10.86 -9.54
CA LYS A 577 8.37 11.05 -9.66
C LYS A 577 8.82 12.45 -9.31
N GLN A 578 7.91 13.43 -9.21
CA GLN A 578 8.27 14.78 -8.82
C GLN A 578 8.64 14.86 -7.33
N CYS A 579 9.32 15.94 -6.97
CA CYS A 579 9.61 16.30 -5.59
C CYS A 579 8.38 17.00 -4.97
N TYR A 580 8.26 16.92 -3.65
CA TYR A 580 7.23 17.67 -2.94
C TYR A 580 7.60 19.15 -2.87
N ASN A 581 6.58 20.00 -2.99
CA ASN A 581 6.58 21.40 -2.61
C ASN A 581 5.80 21.55 -1.29
N SER A 582 6.24 22.50 -0.47
CA SER A 582 5.66 22.75 0.86
C SER A 582 4.83 24.03 0.87
N LEU A 583 3.56 23.94 1.26
CA LEU A 583 2.71 25.08 1.52
C LEU A 583 2.46 25.18 3.03
N TRP A 584 2.80 26.32 3.62
CA TRP A 584 2.59 26.58 5.04
C TRP A 584 1.50 27.63 5.23
N VAL A 585 0.57 27.35 6.14
CA VAL A 585 -0.51 28.27 6.52
C VAL A 585 -0.53 28.43 8.03
N GLU A 586 -0.49 29.66 8.51
CA GLU A 586 -0.67 29.95 9.93
C GLU A 586 -2.17 29.89 10.29
N ASN A 587 -2.53 29.09 11.28
CA ASN A 587 -3.91 28.96 11.75
C ASN A 587 -4.24 30.10 12.72
N ILE A 588 -4.50 31.29 12.16
CA ILE A 588 -4.87 32.48 12.93
C ILE A 588 -6.31 32.34 13.42
N GLN A 589 -6.51 32.36 14.75
CA GLN A 589 -7.85 32.35 15.35
C GLN A 589 -8.32 33.76 15.73
N SER A 590 -9.63 33.98 15.66
CA SER A 590 -10.27 35.26 15.96
C SER A 590 -10.32 35.60 17.46
N ASP A 591 -10.31 34.58 18.33
CA ASP A 591 -10.36 34.75 19.78
C ASP A 591 -8.99 34.46 20.42
N LEU A 592 -8.20 35.52 20.61
CA LEU A 592 -6.86 35.45 21.19
C LEU A 592 -6.83 35.01 22.66
N TYR A 593 -7.97 35.00 23.36
CA TYR A 593 -8.04 34.64 24.78
C TYR A 593 -8.29 33.15 25.02
N ASN A 594 -8.70 32.41 23.99
CA ASN A 594 -9.02 30.99 24.08
C ASN A 594 -8.08 30.12 23.23
N ILE A 595 -6.79 30.40 23.30
CA ILE A 595 -5.73 29.61 22.66
C ILE A 595 -4.69 29.14 23.69
N PRO A 596 -4.01 28.01 23.47
CA PRO A 596 -2.92 27.61 24.33
C PRO A 596 -1.78 28.64 24.26
N GLY A 597 -1.16 28.92 25.43
CA GLY A 597 -0.01 29.83 25.51
C GLY A 597 1.31 29.24 25.00
N VAL A 598 2.35 30.06 24.94
CA VAL A 598 3.71 29.69 24.48
C VAL A 598 4.28 28.53 25.28
N ARG A 599 4.90 27.55 24.59
CA ARG A 599 5.45 26.34 25.25
C ARG A 599 6.43 25.55 24.38
N GLY A 600 7.35 24.85 25.03
CA GLY A 600 8.20 23.82 24.43
C GLY A 600 8.18 22.52 25.23
N GLY A 601 8.51 21.38 24.62
CA GLY A 601 8.50 20.07 25.29
C GLY A 601 7.11 19.56 25.69
N HIS A 602 6.05 20.20 25.16
CA HIS A 602 4.66 19.74 25.23
C HIS A 602 4.45 18.54 24.29
N GLN A 603 3.29 17.89 24.38
CA GLN A 603 2.93 16.80 23.47
C GLN A 603 1.56 17.01 22.85
N MET A 604 1.40 16.45 21.66
CA MET A 604 0.15 16.41 20.92
C MET A 604 -0.11 15.01 20.38
N CYS A 605 -1.37 14.61 20.36
CA CYS A 605 -1.89 13.44 19.66
C CYS A 605 -3.21 13.81 18.97
N ILE A 606 -3.64 12.99 18.02
CA ILE A 606 -4.84 13.25 17.22
C ILE A 606 -5.80 12.07 17.29
N ASP A 607 -7.09 12.36 17.50
CA ASP A 607 -8.17 11.45 17.17
C ASP A 607 -8.48 11.60 15.68
N GLN A 608 -8.04 10.62 14.89
CA GLN A 608 -8.21 10.60 13.43
C GLN A 608 -9.70 10.54 13.03
N GLU A 609 -10.56 9.95 13.86
CA GLU A 609 -11.99 9.79 13.56
C GLU A 609 -12.78 11.08 13.84
N GLU A 610 -12.53 11.70 14.99
CA GLU A 610 -13.23 12.93 15.42
C GLU A 610 -12.53 14.22 14.97
N LYS A 611 -11.42 14.10 14.22
CA LYS A 611 -10.61 15.23 13.73
C LYS A 611 -10.26 16.23 14.85
N THR A 612 -9.84 15.68 15.97
CA THR A 612 -9.55 16.45 17.19
C THR A 612 -8.11 16.23 17.64
N ILE A 613 -7.37 17.32 17.76
CA ILE A 613 -6.00 17.34 18.26
C ILE A 613 -6.04 17.61 19.76
N TYR A 614 -5.33 16.84 20.57
CA TYR A 614 -5.16 17.08 21.99
C TYR A 614 -3.76 17.60 22.26
N LEU A 615 -3.64 18.59 23.15
CA LEU A 615 -2.37 19.19 23.56
C LEU A 615 -2.27 19.18 25.08
N PHE A 616 -1.17 18.66 25.62
CA PHE A 616 -0.93 18.57 27.05
C PHE A 616 0.44 19.08 27.49
N GLY A 617 0.45 19.86 28.58
CA GLY A 617 1.63 20.27 29.32
C GLY A 617 2.65 21.09 28.51
N GLY A 618 3.93 20.92 28.85
CA GLY A 618 5.06 21.68 28.30
C GLY A 618 5.67 22.65 29.30
N TRP A 619 6.60 23.48 28.83
CA TRP A 619 7.29 24.50 29.61
C TRP A 619 7.22 25.85 28.88
N ASP A 620 6.78 26.90 29.57
CA ASP A 620 6.46 28.22 28.98
C ASP A 620 7.63 29.19 28.90
N GLY A 621 8.77 28.87 29.50
CA GLY A 621 9.87 29.84 29.72
C GLY A 621 10.27 29.94 31.20
N TYR A 622 9.35 29.61 32.08
CA TYR A 622 9.44 29.88 33.51
C TYR A 622 9.01 28.68 34.35
N LYS A 623 7.96 27.96 33.95
CA LYS A 623 7.39 26.83 34.69
C LYS A 623 6.88 25.73 33.76
N ASP A 624 6.79 24.52 34.32
CA ASP A 624 6.04 23.44 33.70
C ASP A 624 4.53 23.73 33.75
N LEU A 625 3.81 23.27 32.73
CA LEU A 625 2.38 23.46 32.55
C LEU A 625 1.63 22.14 32.77
N SER A 626 0.39 22.24 33.24
CA SER A 626 -0.57 21.14 33.44
C SER A 626 -1.92 21.41 32.77
N ASP A 627 -2.01 22.45 31.94
CA ASP A 627 -3.19 22.76 31.16
C ASP A 627 -3.39 21.74 30.04
N PHE A 628 -4.65 21.43 29.76
CA PHE A 628 -5.05 20.42 28.78
C PHE A 628 -6.06 21.01 27.80
N TRP A 629 -5.80 20.81 26.51
CA TRP A 629 -6.53 21.46 25.43
C TRP A 629 -6.93 20.45 24.35
N SER A 630 -8.03 20.75 23.66
CA SER A 630 -8.36 20.15 22.37
C SER A 630 -8.49 21.21 21.29
N TYR A 631 -8.22 20.83 20.06
CA TYR A 631 -8.43 21.63 18.87
C TYR A 631 -9.26 20.82 17.87
N SER A 632 -10.39 21.40 17.44
CA SER A 632 -11.20 20.80 16.38
C SER A 632 -10.69 21.28 15.03
N ILE A 633 -10.20 20.35 14.20
CA ILE A 633 -9.77 20.64 12.83
C ILE A 633 -10.98 21.10 12.00
N LYS A 634 -12.14 20.45 12.19
CA LYS A 634 -13.38 20.75 11.47
C LYS A 634 -13.86 22.19 11.69
N TYR A 635 -13.76 22.69 12.92
CA TYR A 635 -14.24 24.02 13.29
C TYR A 635 -13.13 25.06 13.36
N ASN A 636 -11.87 24.64 13.23
CA ASN A 636 -10.67 25.47 13.40
C ASN A 636 -10.67 26.24 14.74
N THR A 637 -11.00 25.58 15.85
CA THR A 637 -11.14 26.20 17.17
C THR A 637 -10.44 25.41 18.27
N TRP A 638 -9.78 26.12 19.18
CA TRP A 638 -9.27 25.56 20.43
C TRP A 638 -10.35 25.55 21.52
N LYS A 639 -10.33 24.53 22.37
CA LYS A 639 -11.14 24.39 23.57
C LYS A 639 -10.23 24.00 24.72
N LYS A 640 -10.23 24.78 25.79
CA LYS A 640 -9.59 24.39 27.05
C LYS A 640 -10.41 23.29 27.72
N ILE A 641 -9.78 22.16 28.01
CA ILE A 641 -10.38 21.04 28.76
C ILE A 641 -10.12 21.23 30.25
N SER A 642 -8.90 21.63 30.61
CA SER A 642 -8.48 21.83 32.01
C SER A 642 -7.47 22.97 32.12
N ASP A 643 -7.66 23.85 33.10
CA ASP A 643 -6.66 24.86 33.48
C ASP A 643 -5.47 24.25 34.24
N ASP A 644 -5.75 23.27 35.09
CA ASP A 644 -4.74 22.54 35.85
C ASP A 644 -5.24 21.13 36.16
N THR A 645 -4.71 20.16 35.43
CA THR A 645 -5.07 18.75 35.59
C THR A 645 -4.74 18.21 36.98
N SER A 646 -3.75 18.78 37.69
CA SER A 646 -3.37 18.32 39.03
C SER A 646 -4.44 18.64 40.09
N LEU A 647 -5.21 19.71 39.89
CA LEU A 647 -6.37 20.05 40.72
C LEU A 647 -7.60 19.17 40.43
N GLN A 648 -7.55 18.37 39.35
CA GLN A 648 -8.63 17.51 38.87
C GLN A 648 -8.26 16.03 38.99
N ASN A 649 -7.44 15.67 39.98
CA ASN A 649 -6.92 14.32 40.20
C ASN A 649 -6.17 13.74 38.99
N GLY A 650 -5.59 14.61 38.17
CA GLY A 650 -4.80 14.26 37.01
C GLY A 650 -3.29 14.43 37.22
N PRO A 651 -2.52 14.27 36.14
CA PRO A 651 -1.07 14.42 36.17
C PRO A 651 -0.59 15.79 36.65
N SER A 652 0.51 15.81 37.41
CA SER A 652 1.21 17.06 37.78
C SER A 652 1.78 17.81 36.56
N PRO A 653 2.06 19.15 36.67
CA PRO A 653 2.70 19.93 35.61
C PRO A 653 3.96 19.26 35.09
N ARG A 654 4.12 19.18 33.77
CA ARG A 654 5.22 18.40 33.17
C ARG A 654 5.61 18.84 31.76
N SER A 655 6.89 18.68 31.45
CA SER A 655 7.47 18.80 30.11
C SER A 655 8.32 17.57 29.76
N CYS A 656 8.63 17.42 28.47
CA CYS A 656 9.45 16.33 27.90
C CYS A 656 8.90 14.91 28.17
N HIS A 657 7.61 14.82 28.48
CA HIS A 657 6.81 13.61 28.59
C HIS A 657 6.35 13.15 27.19
N LYS A 658 5.67 11.99 27.10
CA LYS A 658 5.00 11.52 25.87
C LYS A 658 3.53 11.22 26.10
N ILE A 659 2.73 11.44 25.05
CA ILE A 659 1.32 11.01 24.99
C ILE A 659 1.05 10.20 23.73
N CYS A 660 0.12 9.25 23.81
CA CYS A 660 -0.42 8.55 22.65
C CYS A 660 -1.94 8.36 22.80
N PHE A 661 -2.64 8.38 21.69
CA PHE A 661 -4.09 8.21 21.62
C PHE A 661 -4.44 6.78 21.25
N ASP A 662 -5.39 6.17 21.94
CA ASP A 662 -5.98 4.89 21.60
C ASP A 662 -7.36 5.10 20.99
N SER A 663 -7.46 4.87 19.68
CA SER A 663 -8.72 5.00 18.93
C SER A 663 -9.81 4.04 19.40
N LYS A 664 -9.43 2.86 19.90
CA LYS A 664 -10.37 1.79 20.26
C LYS A 664 -11.12 2.10 21.55
N GLU A 665 -10.40 2.41 22.63
CA GLU A 665 -11.01 2.74 23.92
C GLU A 665 -11.34 4.23 24.07
N LYS A 666 -10.88 5.09 23.14
CA LYS A 666 -10.95 6.56 23.20
C LYS A 666 -10.26 7.11 24.44
N LYS A 667 -8.99 6.73 24.61
CA LYS A 667 -8.16 7.09 25.77
C LYS A 667 -6.84 7.73 25.34
N ILE A 668 -6.30 8.60 26.20
CA ILE A 668 -4.98 9.22 26.01
C ILE A 668 -4.07 8.79 27.15
N TYR A 669 -2.98 8.13 26.82
CA TYR A 669 -1.98 7.68 27.80
C TYR A 669 -0.85 8.70 27.93
N VAL A 670 -0.37 8.94 29.15
CA VAL A 670 0.65 9.95 29.46
C VAL A 670 1.75 9.33 30.31
N LEU A 671 3.01 9.44 29.86
CA LEU A 671 4.16 8.87 30.56
C LEU A 671 5.35 9.85 30.61
N GLY A 672 6.05 9.84 31.75
CA GLY A 672 7.31 10.53 31.94
C GLY A 672 7.16 12.02 32.29
N LYS A 673 8.30 12.63 32.65
CA LYS A 673 8.43 14.04 33.01
C LYS A 673 9.91 14.40 33.20
N PHE A 674 10.30 15.59 32.78
CA PHE A 674 11.60 16.17 33.13
C PHE A 674 11.58 16.83 34.50
N ILE A 675 12.68 16.71 35.26
CA ILE A 675 12.90 17.40 36.54
C ILE A 675 14.28 18.08 36.50
N GLU A 676 14.29 19.39 36.77
CA GLU A 676 15.52 20.17 36.88
C GLU A 676 16.42 19.66 38.02
N ALA A 677 17.74 19.73 37.83
CA ALA A 677 18.71 19.13 38.76
C ALA A 677 18.60 19.65 40.21
N ASN A 678 18.33 20.94 40.38
CA ASN A 678 18.13 21.60 41.69
C ASN A 678 16.86 21.17 42.42
N GLN A 679 15.88 20.61 41.71
CA GLN A 679 14.61 20.18 42.28
C GLN A 679 14.60 18.68 42.62
N ARG A 680 15.63 17.91 42.24
CA ARG A 680 15.64 16.44 42.41
C ARG A 680 15.82 16.07 43.88
N ASN A 681 14.93 15.23 44.38
CA ASN A 681 15.02 14.61 45.69
C ASN A 681 14.53 13.16 45.62
N GLN A 682 14.74 12.37 46.67
CA GLN A 682 14.41 10.94 46.62
C GLN A 682 12.91 10.69 46.41
N GLU A 683 12.06 11.57 46.93
CA GLU A 683 10.60 11.45 46.82
C GLU A 683 10.13 11.65 45.39
N ASN A 684 10.57 12.71 44.71
CA ASN A 684 10.04 13.07 43.39
C ASN A 684 10.62 12.26 42.23
N ILE A 685 11.87 11.79 42.31
CA ILE A 685 12.45 10.94 41.25
C ILE A 685 11.85 9.53 41.23
N CYS A 686 11.29 9.09 42.36
CA CYS A 686 10.63 7.79 42.48
C CYS A 686 9.18 7.82 41.98
N VAL A 687 8.67 8.98 41.54
CA VAL A 687 7.33 9.12 40.97
C VAL A 687 7.40 8.92 39.45
N ALA A 688 7.55 7.68 39.01
CA ALA A 688 7.44 7.30 37.60
C ALA A 688 5.97 7.05 37.22
N ASP A 689 5.13 8.08 37.37
CA ASP A 689 3.69 7.97 37.21
C ASP A 689 3.25 7.70 35.75
N PHE A 690 2.16 6.94 35.61
CA PHE A 690 1.56 6.61 34.33
C PHE A 690 0.05 6.82 34.40
N TRP A 691 -0.46 7.64 33.49
CA TRP A 691 -1.83 8.16 33.53
C TRP A 691 -2.58 7.84 32.25
N THR A 692 -3.91 7.77 32.36
CA THR A 692 -4.80 7.80 31.20
C THR A 692 -5.90 8.83 31.40
N TRP A 693 -6.26 9.54 30.33
CA TRP A 693 -7.48 10.34 30.23
C TRP A 693 -8.51 9.55 29.43
N ASP A 694 -9.70 9.38 29.99
CA ASP A 694 -10.83 8.77 29.31
C ASP A 694 -11.71 9.87 28.73
N ILE A 695 -11.81 9.92 27.40
CA ILE A 695 -12.52 10.99 26.69
C ILE A 695 -14.03 10.88 26.90
N LYS A 696 -14.58 9.67 27.06
CA LYS A 696 -16.02 9.45 27.23
C LYS A 696 -16.50 9.92 28.60
N THR A 697 -15.69 9.67 29.63
CA THR A 697 -16.02 10.03 31.01
C THR A 697 -15.46 11.38 31.45
N GLU A 698 -14.57 11.97 30.64
CA GLU A 698 -13.83 13.20 30.92
C GLU A 698 -13.09 13.15 32.27
N LYS A 699 -12.39 12.04 32.54
CA LYS A 699 -11.67 11.82 33.81
C LYS A 699 -10.27 11.26 33.61
N TRP A 700 -9.37 11.66 34.50
CA TRP A 700 -8.05 11.07 34.66
C TRP A 700 -8.11 9.83 35.54
N GLU A 701 -7.38 8.78 35.15
CA GLU A 701 -7.11 7.58 35.95
C GLU A 701 -5.59 7.41 36.07
N CYS A 702 -5.10 7.27 37.32
CA CYS A 702 -3.72 6.90 37.58
C CYS A 702 -3.59 5.39 37.41
N ILE A 703 -2.92 4.95 36.34
CA ILE A 703 -2.67 3.53 36.07
C ILE A 703 -1.61 3.01 37.03
N SER A 704 -0.53 3.77 37.20
CA SER A 704 0.55 3.45 38.12
C SER A 704 1.12 4.71 38.73
N LYS A 705 1.40 4.66 40.05
CA LYS A 705 2.12 5.73 40.76
C LYS A 705 3.63 5.66 40.54
N ASN A 706 4.15 4.47 40.20
CA ASN A 706 5.56 4.25 39.90
C ASN A 706 5.71 3.00 39.04
N THR A 707 5.82 3.23 37.73
CA THR A 707 5.98 2.16 36.73
C THR A 707 7.20 1.28 36.96
N ALA A 708 8.25 1.76 37.64
CA ALA A 708 9.42 0.92 37.97
C ALA A 708 9.08 -0.24 38.93
N ASN A 709 8.06 -0.07 39.79
CA ASN A 709 7.59 -1.13 40.67
C ASN A 709 6.75 -2.18 39.91
N ASP A 710 6.25 -1.83 38.73
CA ASP A 710 5.38 -2.66 37.90
C ASP A 710 6.15 -3.30 36.73
N ASN A 711 7.48 -3.41 36.83
CA ASN A 711 8.40 -3.85 35.78
C ASN A 711 8.43 -2.95 34.51
N GLY A 712 7.94 -1.71 34.63
CA GLY A 712 8.01 -0.68 33.62
C GLY A 712 9.27 0.19 33.73
N PRO A 713 9.35 1.28 32.95
CA PRO A 713 10.47 2.20 33.00
C PRO A 713 10.54 2.96 34.33
N SER A 714 11.74 3.41 34.71
CA SER A 714 11.88 4.45 35.75
C SER A 714 11.41 5.81 35.24
N LEU A 715 11.42 6.84 36.09
CA LEU A 715 11.06 8.19 35.66
C LEU A 715 11.98 8.66 34.53
N ILE A 716 11.41 8.85 33.34
CA ILE A 716 12.14 9.13 32.10
C ILE A 716 11.60 10.37 31.39
N PHE A 717 12.45 11.01 30.59
CA PHE A 717 12.10 12.12 29.71
C PHE A 717 12.84 12.01 28.37
N ASP A 718 12.34 12.72 27.35
CA ASP A 718 12.84 12.68 25.97
C ASP A 718 12.88 11.26 25.35
N HIS A 719 12.03 10.37 25.86
CA HIS A 719 11.76 9.05 25.29
C HIS A 719 10.81 9.15 24.09
N ALA A 720 10.62 8.04 23.39
CA ALA A 720 9.58 7.92 22.38
C ALA A 720 8.52 6.90 22.81
N MET A 721 7.27 7.15 22.42
CA MET A 721 6.12 6.33 22.75
C MET A 721 5.18 6.24 21.54
N CYS A 722 4.74 5.04 21.20
CA CYS A 722 3.75 4.81 20.15
C CYS A 722 2.84 3.63 20.53
N ILE A 723 1.67 3.54 19.91
CA ILE A 723 0.67 2.52 20.19
C ILE A 723 0.44 1.64 18.96
N ASP A 724 0.34 0.33 19.20
CA ASP A 724 -0.21 -0.66 18.28
C ASP A 724 -1.67 -0.87 18.66
N GLU A 725 -2.55 -0.09 18.04
CA GLU A 725 -3.98 -0.07 18.38
C GLU A 725 -4.66 -1.42 18.14
N SER A 726 -4.18 -2.18 17.14
CA SER A 726 -4.76 -3.49 16.79
C SER A 726 -4.56 -4.51 17.90
N ASN A 727 -3.36 -4.56 18.47
CA ASN A 727 -3.02 -5.47 19.57
C ASN A 727 -3.12 -4.84 20.96
N GLN A 728 -3.47 -3.55 21.05
CA GLN A 728 -3.61 -2.82 22.31
C GLN A 728 -2.32 -2.85 23.14
N ILE A 729 -1.20 -2.54 22.50
CA ILE A 729 0.14 -2.50 23.11
C ILE A 729 0.77 -1.12 22.92
N ILE A 730 1.33 -0.55 23.99
CA ILE A 730 2.11 0.69 23.94
C ILE A 730 3.60 0.32 23.97
N TYR A 731 4.38 0.84 23.02
CA TYR A 731 5.83 0.68 22.96
C TYR A 731 6.52 1.95 23.47
N VAL A 732 7.49 1.78 24.37
CA VAL A 732 8.24 2.88 24.99
C VAL A 732 9.73 2.60 24.84
N PHE A 733 10.43 3.46 24.10
CA PHE A 733 11.85 3.26 23.81
C PHE A 733 12.69 4.47 24.20
N GLY A 734 13.84 4.20 24.82
CA GLY A 734 14.86 5.20 25.14
C GLY A 734 14.40 6.23 26.17
N GLY A 735 14.99 7.42 26.12
CA GLY A 735 14.85 8.43 27.15
C GLY A 735 15.95 8.37 28.21
N ARG A 736 16.14 9.48 28.92
CA ARG A 736 17.09 9.58 30.05
C ARG A 736 16.34 9.33 31.36
N ILE A 737 16.91 8.50 32.20
CA ILE A 737 16.39 8.23 33.55
C ILE A 737 16.76 9.42 34.44
N VAL A 738 15.79 9.92 35.20
CA VAL A 738 16.00 10.97 36.18
C VAL A 738 16.71 10.37 37.41
N THR A 739 17.94 10.83 37.67
CA THR A 739 18.79 10.41 38.78
C THR A 739 19.06 11.57 39.74
N LEU A 740 19.31 11.27 41.02
CA LEU A 740 19.75 12.26 42.01
C LEU A 740 21.00 13.02 41.55
N ASP A 741 22.01 12.28 41.07
CA ASP A 741 23.21 12.84 40.50
C ASP A 741 22.96 13.20 39.01
N PRO A 742 22.92 14.48 38.63
CA PRO A 742 22.70 14.89 37.24
C PRO A 742 23.86 14.57 36.31
N SER A 743 25.05 14.22 36.83
CA SER A 743 26.19 13.80 36.02
C SER A 743 26.04 12.37 35.48
N VAL A 744 25.20 11.54 36.13
CA VAL A 744 24.93 10.17 35.72
C VAL A 744 24.03 10.17 34.49
N ASN A 745 24.60 9.77 33.35
CA ASN A 745 23.89 9.72 32.08
C ASN A 745 23.31 8.33 31.80
N LYS A 746 22.30 7.93 32.57
CA LYS A 746 21.64 6.61 32.43
C LYS A 746 20.45 6.68 31.46
N LEU A 747 20.39 5.75 30.51
CA LEU A 747 19.32 5.66 29.50
C LEU A 747 18.35 4.53 29.83
N SER A 748 17.09 4.70 29.41
CA SER A 748 16.04 3.69 29.59
C SER A 748 16.15 2.56 28.57
N ASP A 749 15.66 1.39 28.94
CA ASP A 749 15.54 0.21 28.08
C ASP A 749 14.38 0.35 27.07
N PHE A 750 14.11 -0.72 26.31
CA PHE A 750 12.94 -0.84 25.45
C PHE A 750 11.85 -1.66 26.13
N PHE A 751 10.66 -1.06 26.33
CA PHE A 751 9.52 -1.67 27.00
C PHE A 751 8.29 -1.75 26.10
N CYS A 752 7.40 -2.68 26.42
CA CYS A 752 6.00 -2.65 25.98
C CYS A 752 5.04 -2.77 27.17
N TYR A 753 3.88 -2.12 27.06
CA TYR A 753 2.79 -2.20 28.01
C TYR A 753 1.55 -2.80 27.34
N SER A 754 1.01 -3.87 27.91
CA SER A 754 -0.24 -4.48 27.46
C SER A 754 -1.40 -3.75 28.12
N ILE A 755 -2.22 -3.05 27.32
CA ILE A 755 -3.39 -2.31 27.80
C ILE A 755 -4.43 -3.27 28.44
N PRO A 756 -4.79 -4.41 27.80
CA PRO A 756 -5.80 -5.32 28.37
C PRO A 756 -5.33 -5.96 29.68
N ASN A 757 -4.06 -6.37 29.74
CA ASN A 757 -3.51 -7.07 30.90
C ASN A 757 -2.96 -6.12 31.97
N ARG A 758 -2.91 -4.81 31.70
CA ARG A 758 -2.31 -3.77 32.56
C ARG A 758 -0.91 -4.12 33.08
N THR A 759 -0.05 -4.66 32.21
CA THR A 759 1.29 -5.16 32.58
C THR A 759 2.39 -4.64 31.67
N TRP A 760 3.56 -4.36 32.26
CA TRP A 760 4.78 -4.02 31.54
C TRP A 760 5.63 -5.26 31.24
N LYS A 761 6.36 -5.20 30.13
CA LYS A 761 7.38 -6.18 29.75
C LYS A 761 8.57 -5.44 29.14
N THR A 762 9.78 -5.78 29.60
CA THR A 762 11.01 -5.35 28.93
C THR A 762 11.22 -6.19 27.67
N LEU A 763 11.34 -5.52 26.52
CA LEU A 763 11.67 -6.16 25.25
C LEU A 763 13.17 -6.32 25.09
N ARG A 764 13.93 -5.23 25.30
CA ARG A 764 15.38 -5.21 25.11
C ARG A 764 16.04 -4.26 26.09
N LYS A 765 17.20 -4.66 26.61
CA LYS A 765 18.03 -3.80 27.48
C LYS A 765 18.94 -2.90 26.65
N ASP A 766 19.29 -1.74 27.18
CA ASP A 766 20.28 -0.86 26.57
C ASP A 766 21.65 -1.54 26.50
N SER A 767 22.36 -1.33 25.38
CA SER A 767 23.71 -1.86 25.17
C SER A 767 24.74 -0.76 25.38
N ASN A 768 25.70 -1.02 26.26
CA ASN A 768 26.86 -0.14 26.50
C ASN A 768 27.97 -0.29 25.44
N SER A 769 27.76 -1.09 24.39
CA SER A 769 28.75 -1.21 23.30
C SER A 769 28.96 0.14 22.60
N LEU A 770 30.21 0.61 22.59
CA LEU A 770 30.62 1.82 21.87
C LEU A 770 30.52 1.64 20.35
N VAL A 771 30.57 0.40 19.88
CA VAL A 771 30.47 0.07 18.45
C VAL A 771 29.03 -0.31 18.11
N PRO A 772 28.36 0.40 17.17
CA PRO A 772 27.06 -0.01 16.68
C PRO A 772 27.20 -1.35 15.96
N THR A 773 26.59 -2.40 16.52
CA THR A 773 26.48 -3.70 15.83
C THR A 773 25.16 -3.76 15.07
N ILE A 774 25.13 -4.49 13.96
CA ILE A 774 23.98 -4.61 13.03
C ILE A 774 22.73 -5.18 13.75
N SER A 775 22.90 -5.81 14.91
CA SER A 775 21.85 -6.50 15.66
C SER A 775 21.42 -5.83 16.98
N THR A 776 21.97 -4.65 17.33
CA THR A 776 21.69 -4.01 18.64
C THR A 776 21.08 -2.62 18.51
N LEU A 777 19.90 -2.43 19.10
CA LEU A 777 19.25 -1.12 19.22
C LEU A 777 19.79 -0.38 20.46
N ARG A 778 20.43 0.77 20.26
CA ARG A 778 21.00 1.60 21.35
C ARG A 778 20.02 2.67 21.80
N SER A 779 19.75 2.74 23.11
CA SER A 779 18.88 3.76 23.69
C SER A 779 19.43 5.16 23.47
N ARG A 780 18.53 6.15 23.43
CA ARG A 780 18.83 7.52 23.01
C ARG A 780 17.73 8.48 23.45
N ILE A 781 18.01 9.78 23.42
CA ILE A 781 17.05 10.84 23.77
C ILE A 781 16.68 11.67 22.55
N GLY A 782 15.46 12.20 22.53
CA GLY A 782 14.98 13.17 21.54
C GLY A 782 14.95 12.63 20.10
N HIS A 783 14.87 11.31 19.94
CA HIS A 783 14.80 10.62 18.66
C HIS A 783 13.36 10.54 18.14
N SER A 784 13.21 10.11 16.89
CA SER A 784 11.91 9.79 16.30
C SER A 784 11.67 8.28 16.33
N MET A 785 10.46 7.88 16.74
CA MET A 785 9.95 6.52 16.65
C MET A 785 8.55 6.55 16.05
N LEU A 786 8.32 5.78 15.00
CA LEU A 786 7.05 5.72 14.28
C LEU A 786 6.59 4.27 14.17
N PHE A 787 5.30 4.01 14.41
CA PHE A 787 4.68 2.70 14.22
C PHE A 787 4.02 2.62 12.85
N GLU A 788 4.41 1.62 12.06
CA GLU A 788 3.80 1.31 10.76
C GLU A 788 2.76 0.20 10.94
N PRO A 789 1.45 0.51 10.88
CA PRO A 789 0.40 -0.43 11.23
C PRO A 789 0.27 -1.60 10.24
N ILE A 790 0.60 -1.42 8.96
CA ILE A 790 0.43 -2.45 7.93
C ILE A 790 1.53 -3.51 8.03
N LEU A 791 2.79 -3.07 8.21
CA LEU A 791 3.94 -3.96 8.32
C LEU A 791 4.22 -4.39 9.76
N ARG A 792 3.54 -3.78 10.74
CA ARG A 792 3.73 -3.99 12.18
C ARG A 792 5.21 -3.85 12.58
N CYS A 793 5.81 -2.74 12.20
CA CYS A 793 7.21 -2.44 12.52
C CYS A 793 7.39 -1.04 13.10
N LEU A 794 8.50 -0.83 13.82
CA LEU A 794 8.91 0.48 14.33
C LEU A 794 10.09 1.01 13.52
N PHE A 795 9.95 2.25 13.04
CA PHE A 795 11.05 3.02 12.49
C PHE A 795 11.68 3.86 13.60
N ILE A 796 13.00 3.74 13.79
CA ILE A 796 13.73 4.43 14.87
C ILE A 796 14.97 5.09 14.29
N PHE A 797 15.08 6.41 14.44
CA PHE A 797 16.20 7.18 13.91
C PHE A 797 16.38 8.51 14.64
N ALA A 798 17.50 9.18 14.36
CA ALA A 798 17.91 10.44 14.95
C ALA A 798 18.11 10.38 16.48
N GLY A 799 18.16 11.55 17.11
CA GLY A 799 18.32 11.72 18.54
C GLY A 799 19.77 11.88 18.95
N GLN A 800 19.99 11.82 20.26
CA GLN A 800 21.30 12.00 20.86
C GLN A 800 21.60 10.86 21.83
N ARG A 801 22.83 10.38 21.80
CA ARG A 801 23.39 9.52 22.85
C ARG A 801 24.67 10.18 23.36
N CYS A 802 24.75 10.40 24.67
CA CYS A 802 25.84 11.18 25.28
C CYS A 802 25.96 12.58 24.64
N LYS A 803 27.07 12.88 23.96
CA LYS A 803 27.29 14.15 23.22
C LYS A 803 27.14 14.00 21.70
N GLU A 804 26.85 12.79 21.23
CA GLU A 804 26.79 12.43 19.82
C GLU A 804 25.36 12.55 19.30
N TYR A 805 25.20 13.28 18.19
CA TYR A 805 23.97 13.35 17.43
C TYR A 805 23.96 12.19 16.44
N LEU A 806 22.92 11.37 16.51
CA LEU A 806 22.85 10.12 15.76
C LEU A 806 22.18 10.36 14.40
N SER A 807 22.67 9.64 13.40
CA SER A 807 22.10 9.54 12.05
C SER A 807 21.98 8.07 11.61
N ASP A 808 21.88 7.14 12.56
CA ASP A 808 21.52 5.75 12.28
C ASP A 808 19.99 5.61 12.14
N PHE A 809 19.56 4.65 11.33
CA PHE A 809 18.16 4.39 11.01
C PHE A 809 17.88 2.89 11.07
N TYR A 810 17.00 2.48 11.99
CA TYR A 810 16.60 1.10 12.21
C TYR A 810 15.13 0.86 11.87
N LEU A 811 14.86 -0.36 11.44
CA LEU A 811 13.55 -0.99 11.41
C LEU A 811 13.52 -2.10 12.46
N TYR A 812 12.53 -2.09 13.33
CA TYR A 812 12.27 -3.15 14.28
C TYR A 812 10.97 -3.87 13.88
N ASP A 813 11.09 -5.09 13.38
CA ASP A 813 9.99 -5.97 13.05
C ASP A 813 9.46 -6.57 14.35
N ILE A 814 8.22 -6.20 14.73
CA ILE A 814 7.63 -6.56 16.01
C ILE A 814 7.31 -8.05 16.04
N ASP A 815 6.73 -8.58 14.96
CA ASP A 815 6.23 -9.95 14.93
C ASP A 815 7.38 -10.97 14.86
N LYS A 816 8.50 -10.62 14.20
CA LYS A 816 9.71 -11.45 14.14
C LYS A 816 10.73 -11.17 15.24
N ASP A 817 10.51 -10.16 16.08
CA ASP A 817 11.47 -9.64 17.05
C ASP A 817 12.88 -9.44 16.42
N LYS A 818 12.92 -8.77 15.25
CA LYS A 818 14.14 -8.62 14.44
C LYS A 818 14.47 -7.15 14.18
N ILE A 819 15.71 -6.77 14.44
CA ILE A 819 16.25 -5.46 14.07
C ILE A 819 16.91 -5.56 12.70
N SER A 820 16.59 -4.60 11.83
CA SER A 820 17.24 -4.40 10.53
C SER A 820 17.79 -2.97 10.46
N VAL A 821 19.02 -2.83 10.03
CA VAL A 821 19.62 -1.51 9.79
C VAL A 821 19.23 -1.05 8.39
N ILE A 822 18.55 0.09 8.30
CA ILE A 822 18.26 0.75 7.03
C ILE A 822 19.48 1.54 6.58
N SER A 823 20.06 2.33 7.49
CA SER A 823 21.29 3.07 7.26
C SER A 823 22.06 3.24 8.57
N MET A 824 23.39 3.11 8.50
CA MET A 824 24.27 3.38 9.63
C MET A 824 24.56 4.88 9.79
N ASP A 825 24.46 5.64 8.70
CA ASP A 825 24.59 7.09 8.68
C ASP A 825 23.82 7.68 7.49
N TYR A 826 22.52 7.91 7.68
CA TYR A 826 21.67 8.43 6.61
C TYR A 826 22.09 9.82 6.16
N SER A 827 22.86 10.56 6.98
CA SER A 827 23.36 11.88 6.61
C SER A 827 24.47 11.81 5.55
N ASN A 828 25.23 10.71 5.50
CA ASN A 828 26.21 10.46 4.45
C ASN A 828 25.56 9.81 3.21
N ASP A 829 24.44 9.12 3.40
CA ASP A 829 23.65 8.53 2.31
C ASP A 829 22.72 9.56 1.63
N GLY A 830 22.93 10.87 1.85
CA GLY A 830 22.20 11.97 1.21
C GLY A 830 20.94 12.44 1.94
N GLY A 831 20.68 11.93 3.15
CA GLY A 831 19.59 12.35 4.02
C GLY A 831 19.90 13.54 4.93
N PRO A 832 18.98 13.86 5.87
CA PRO A 832 19.16 14.97 6.80
C PRO A 832 20.38 14.76 7.72
N GLU A 833 20.90 15.85 8.28
CA GLU A 833 21.92 15.77 9.32
C GLU A 833 21.36 15.13 10.60
N GLY A 834 22.22 14.50 11.40
CA GLY A 834 21.84 13.99 12.72
C GLY A 834 21.33 15.13 13.61
N GLY A 835 20.16 14.94 14.22
CA GLY A 835 19.49 15.99 14.97
C GLY A 835 18.84 15.50 16.26
N PHE A 836 18.79 16.39 17.24
CA PHE A 836 18.10 16.24 18.51
C PHE A 836 16.71 16.88 18.42
N THR A 837 15.70 16.18 18.92
CA THR A 837 14.27 16.55 18.81
C THR A 837 13.79 16.71 17.36
N GLN A 838 14.36 15.95 16.43
CA GLN A 838 13.76 15.78 15.11
C GLN A 838 12.37 15.15 15.28
N ARG A 839 11.40 15.66 14.54
CA ARG A 839 10.02 15.17 14.56
C ARG A 839 9.70 14.58 13.21
N ALA A 840 8.99 13.47 13.24
CA ALA A 840 8.61 12.77 12.06
C ALA A 840 7.15 12.33 12.13
N THR A 841 6.57 12.14 10.97
CA THR A 841 5.21 11.65 10.76
C THR A 841 5.24 10.62 9.65
N LEU A 842 4.26 9.71 9.66
CA LEU A 842 4.20 8.56 8.75
C LEU A 842 2.92 8.66 7.91
N ASN A 843 3.04 8.39 6.62
CA ASN A 843 1.89 8.07 5.76
C ASN A 843 1.98 6.60 5.33
N PRO A 844 1.27 5.68 6.02
CA PRO A 844 1.28 4.25 5.72
C PRO A 844 0.80 3.91 4.31
N LYS A 845 -0.17 4.68 3.79
CA LYS A 845 -0.77 4.46 2.46
C LYS A 845 0.24 4.75 1.35
N LYS A 846 0.97 5.87 1.46
CA LYS A 846 2.00 6.26 0.47
C LYS A 846 3.36 5.61 0.71
N LYS A 847 3.55 4.97 1.87
CA LYS A 847 4.84 4.43 2.35
C LYS A 847 5.93 5.50 2.40
N GLU A 848 5.58 6.64 3.00
CA GLU A 848 6.42 7.82 3.12
C GLU A 848 6.60 8.22 4.59
N ILE A 849 7.83 8.58 4.98
CA ILE A 849 8.14 9.21 6.27
C ILE A 849 8.51 10.67 6.00
N ILE A 850 7.81 11.59 6.65
CA ILE A 850 8.12 13.02 6.59
C ILE A 850 8.87 13.41 7.87
N VAL A 851 10.04 14.03 7.71
CA VAL A 851 10.89 14.47 8.81
C VAL A 851 11.06 15.97 8.76
N LEU A 852 10.75 16.64 9.87
CA LEU A 852 11.07 18.03 10.11
C LEU A 852 12.30 18.11 11.03
N SER A 853 13.33 18.77 10.53
CA SER A 853 14.57 18.97 11.29
C SER A 853 14.34 19.89 12.50
N GLY A 854 15.08 19.62 13.58
CA GLY A 854 15.03 20.40 14.82
C GLY A 854 16.41 20.99 15.14
N LEU A 855 16.93 20.69 16.33
CA LEU A 855 18.29 21.07 16.72
C LEU A 855 19.28 20.12 16.04
N ILE A 856 20.12 20.63 15.16
CA ILE A 856 21.13 19.87 14.42
C ILE A 856 22.53 20.29 14.86
N LYS A 857 23.52 19.44 14.59
CA LYS A 857 24.92 19.76 14.82
C LYS A 857 25.62 19.97 13.48
N ASP A 858 26.07 21.20 13.24
CA ASP A 858 26.73 21.55 11.98
C ASP A 858 28.08 20.85 11.85
N LYS A 859 28.28 20.12 10.75
CA LYS A 859 29.50 19.35 10.49
C LYS A 859 30.74 20.25 10.33
N LYS A 860 30.57 21.49 9.86
CA LYS A 860 31.69 22.42 9.58
C LYS A 860 32.15 23.20 10.80
N SER A 861 31.21 23.81 11.52
CA SER A 861 31.51 24.65 12.70
C SER A 861 31.52 23.88 14.01
N ASN A 862 31.03 22.63 14.02
CA ASN A 862 30.80 21.81 15.23
C ASN A 862 29.86 22.50 16.25
N GLN A 863 29.15 23.55 15.84
CA GLN A 863 28.15 24.25 16.63
C GLN A 863 26.77 23.64 16.39
N GLU A 864 25.96 23.63 17.44
CA GLU A 864 24.55 23.35 17.31
C GLU A 864 23.86 24.51 16.56
N ILE A 865 22.93 24.20 15.66
CA ILE A 865 22.13 25.15 14.89
C ILE A 865 20.68 24.66 14.90
N VAL A 866 19.71 25.57 14.86
CA VAL A 866 18.31 25.19 14.64
C VAL A 866 17.98 25.44 13.17
N ARG A 867 17.51 24.40 12.47
CA ARG A 867 17.09 24.52 11.06
C ARG A 867 15.69 23.97 10.89
N SER A 868 14.92 24.61 10.01
CA SER A 868 13.63 24.07 9.52
C SER A 868 13.83 23.52 8.11
N SER A 869 14.14 22.24 8.01
CA SER A 869 14.17 21.52 6.74
C SER A 869 13.26 20.31 6.78
N ALA A 870 12.37 20.21 5.79
CA ALA A 870 11.49 19.07 5.62
C ALA A 870 12.08 18.08 4.60
N TRP A 871 12.00 16.80 4.94
CA TRP A 871 12.54 15.69 4.17
C TRP A 871 11.49 14.59 4.04
N VAL A 872 11.52 13.88 2.93
CA VAL A 872 10.72 12.66 2.71
C VAL A 872 11.64 11.46 2.51
N TYR A 873 11.31 10.35 3.15
CA TYR A 873 11.92 9.05 2.93
C TYR A 873 10.89 8.04 2.45
N TYR A 874 11.21 7.31 1.38
CA TYR A 874 10.33 6.31 0.77
C TYR A 874 10.77 4.89 1.17
N TYR A 875 9.90 4.15 1.85
CA TYR A 875 10.19 2.77 2.31
C TYR A 875 9.42 1.68 1.56
N GLY A 876 8.61 2.03 0.56
CA GLY A 876 7.96 1.08 -0.34
C GLY A 876 8.77 0.74 -1.60
N ASN A 877 8.38 -0.31 -2.34
CA ASN A 877 9.07 -0.86 -3.53
C ASN A 877 9.10 0.04 -4.80
N ASN A 878 9.02 1.36 -4.65
CA ASN A 878 9.03 2.31 -5.76
C ASN A 878 10.47 2.63 -6.24
N ILE A 879 10.62 3.29 -7.38
CA ILE A 879 11.93 3.68 -7.97
C ILE A 879 12.78 4.52 -7.00
N LYS A 880 12.14 5.22 -6.04
CA LYS A 880 12.79 6.03 -4.99
C LYS A 880 12.98 5.29 -3.66
N HIS A 881 12.76 3.97 -3.60
CA HIS A 881 12.91 3.18 -2.38
C HIS A 881 14.30 3.38 -1.79
N GLY A 882 14.35 3.73 -0.49
CA GLY A 882 15.61 3.80 0.25
C GLY A 882 16.34 5.13 0.06
N VAL A 883 15.69 6.12 -0.55
CA VAL A 883 16.31 7.42 -0.85
C VAL A 883 15.62 8.54 -0.07
N TRP A 884 16.44 9.37 0.58
CA TRP A 884 16.00 10.64 1.16
C TRP A 884 15.87 11.70 0.08
N ASN A 885 14.76 12.43 0.09
CA ASN A 885 14.59 13.61 -0.75
C ASN A 885 14.29 14.83 0.11
N LYS A 886 14.96 15.93 -0.19
CA LYS A 886 14.74 17.21 0.48
C LYS A 886 13.55 17.91 -0.16
N ILE A 887 12.59 18.32 0.66
CA ILE A 887 11.38 19.04 0.22
C ILE A 887 11.71 20.53 0.17
N ASN A 888 12.19 21.06 1.30
CA ASN A 888 12.55 22.47 1.44
C ASN A 888 13.60 22.65 2.53
N GLN A 889 14.21 23.83 2.55
CA GLN A 889 15.02 24.30 3.67
C GLN A 889 14.77 25.80 3.83
N ASN A 890 14.48 26.22 5.05
CA ASN A 890 14.42 27.62 5.42
C ASN A 890 15.69 27.95 6.22
N ASP A 891 16.60 28.70 5.60
CA ASP A 891 17.85 29.17 6.21
C ASP A 891 17.74 30.60 6.75
N ASN A 892 16.56 31.23 6.68
CA ASN A 892 16.37 32.58 7.20
C ASN A 892 16.50 32.60 8.73
N ASN A 893 17.60 33.20 9.19
CA ASN A 893 17.81 33.64 10.58
C ASN A 893 17.07 34.94 10.90
N ASP A 894 16.38 35.53 9.91
CA ASP A 894 15.72 36.83 10.04
C ASP A 894 14.34 36.67 10.69
N PHE A 895 14.25 36.97 11.99
CA PHE A 895 13.01 36.95 12.79
C PHE A 895 11.94 37.94 12.30
N SER A 896 12.26 38.80 11.32
CA SER A 896 11.49 40.00 10.99
C SER A 896 10.96 40.07 9.54
N LYS A 897 11.19 39.08 8.67
CA LYS A 897 10.76 39.15 7.26
C LYS A 897 10.11 37.86 6.73
N GLY A 898 8.79 37.95 6.49
CA GLY A 898 8.03 37.06 5.58
C GLY A 898 6.99 36.15 6.28
N LYS A 899 5.75 36.63 6.39
CA LYS A 899 4.58 35.98 7.04
C LYS A 899 4.06 34.68 6.35
N ASN A 900 4.92 33.85 5.76
CA ASN A 900 4.46 32.71 4.94
C ASN A 900 5.00 31.33 5.37
N LYS A 901 5.88 31.23 6.38
CA LYS A 901 6.44 29.96 6.86
C LYS A 901 6.83 30.04 8.36
N PRO A 902 6.82 28.92 9.11
CA PRO A 902 7.28 28.91 10.50
C PRO A 902 8.79 29.13 10.59
N CYS A 903 9.23 29.89 11.61
CA CYS A 903 10.64 30.06 11.93
C CYS A 903 11.30 28.73 12.39
N PRO A 904 12.63 28.58 12.24
CA PRO A 904 13.37 27.43 12.77
C PRO A 904 13.15 27.24 14.27
N ARG A 905 12.84 26.01 14.70
CA ARG A 905 12.52 25.68 16.09
C ARG A 905 12.82 24.23 16.46
N TYR A 906 13.07 23.97 17.74
CA TYR A 906 13.21 22.63 18.31
C TYR A 906 12.28 22.45 19.51
N ALA A 907 12.17 21.23 20.05
CA ALA A 907 11.22 20.92 21.13
C ALA A 907 9.74 21.31 20.83
N HIS A 908 9.39 21.36 19.54
CA HIS A 908 8.03 21.49 19.04
C HIS A 908 7.37 20.11 18.92
N GLN A 909 6.10 20.07 18.54
CA GLN A 909 5.42 18.84 18.17
C GLN A 909 4.81 18.94 16.77
N LEU A 910 4.89 17.83 16.04
CA LEU A 910 4.35 17.66 14.69
C LEU A 910 3.45 16.43 14.71
N ILE A 911 2.24 16.56 14.17
CA ILE A 911 1.28 15.45 14.00
C ILE A 911 0.71 15.48 12.59
N TYR A 912 0.11 14.37 12.16
CA TYR A 912 -0.38 14.16 10.81
C TYR A 912 -1.82 13.66 10.83
N ASP A 913 -2.69 14.27 10.01
CA ASP A 913 -4.04 13.80 9.74
C ASP A 913 -4.06 12.97 8.45
N GLU A 914 -4.48 11.71 8.55
CA GLU A 914 -4.38 10.77 7.42
C GLU A 914 -5.41 10.98 6.31
N GLU A 915 -6.48 11.71 6.60
CA GLU A 915 -7.59 11.94 5.67
C GLU A 915 -7.39 13.21 4.85
N SER A 916 -7.03 14.31 5.49
CA SER A 916 -6.69 15.57 4.81
C SER A 916 -5.25 15.61 4.29
N GLU A 917 -4.39 14.67 4.72
CA GLU A 917 -2.96 14.64 4.42
C GLU A 917 -2.21 15.90 4.87
N LEU A 918 -2.70 16.54 5.94
CA LEU A 918 -2.13 17.74 6.52
C LEU A 918 -1.27 17.43 7.74
N HIS A 919 -0.17 18.18 7.88
CA HIS A 919 0.66 18.16 9.07
C HIS A 919 0.39 19.39 9.93
N PHE A 920 0.28 19.21 11.24
CA PHE A 920 0.07 20.30 12.20
C PHE A 920 1.27 20.47 13.12
N LEU A 921 1.77 21.71 13.20
CA LEU A 921 2.94 22.11 13.98
C LEU A 921 2.52 23.12 15.05
N TYR A 922 2.90 22.88 16.30
CA TYR A 922 2.64 23.82 17.40
C TYR A 922 3.89 24.09 18.25
N GLY A 923 4.07 25.36 18.63
CA GLY A 923 5.02 25.82 19.63
C GLY A 923 6.49 25.48 19.35
N GLY A 924 7.28 25.36 20.41
CA GLY A 924 8.72 25.05 20.38
C GLY A 924 9.62 26.18 20.85
N ASN A 925 10.93 26.01 20.67
CA ASN A 925 11.97 26.97 21.04
C ASN A 925 12.76 27.40 19.79
N PRO A 926 12.82 28.71 19.48
CA PRO A 926 13.56 29.21 18.31
C PRO A 926 15.08 29.33 18.53
N ARG A 927 15.54 29.14 19.78
CA ARG A 927 16.93 29.30 20.22
C ARG A 927 17.47 30.70 20.03
N ASN A 928 16.68 31.69 20.42
CA ASN A 928 17.11 33.07 20.49
C ASN A 928 18.17 33.23 21.60
N LYS A 929 19.38 33.67 21.22
CA LYS A 929 20.51 33.81 22.17
C LYS A 929 20.29 34.93 23.17
N ASP A 930 19.57 35.98 22.77
CA ASP A 930 19.28 37.13 23.62
C ASP A 930 18.14 36.81 24.62
N PHE A 931 17.26 35.88 24.26
CA PHE A 931 16.11 35.46 25.07
C PHE A 931 16.05 33.92 25.21
N PRO A 932 16.92 33.30 26.04
CA PRO A 932 17.02 31.83 26.14
C PRO A 932 15.74 31.14 26.67
N LYS A 933 14.90 31.90 27.38
CA LYS A 933 13.61 31.44 27.91
C LYS A 933 12.47 31.55 26.89
N GLU A 934 12.70 32.13 25.72
CA GLU A 934 11.66 32.34 24.71
C GLU A 934 11.04 31.01 24.24
N ARG A 935 9.71 30.99 24.14
CA ARG A 935 8.92 29.89 23.61
C ARG A 935 7.91 30.42 22.61
N LEU A 936 7.54 29.57 21.66
CA LEU A 936 6.55 29.88 20.64
C LEU A 936 5.20 29.27 21.01
N GLY A 937 4.13 29.90 20.54
CA GLY A 937 2.73 29.45 20.72
C GLY A 937 1.91 29.57 19.43
N ASP A 938 2.60 29.72 18.30
CA ASP A 938 2.03 29.75 16.96
C ASP A 938 1.63 28.34 16.50
N PHE A 939 0.58 28.26 15.68
CA PHE A 939 0.01 27.02 15.18
C PHE A 939 -0.03 27.04 13.65
N TRP A 940 0.58 26.04 13.02
CA TRP A 940 0.78 25.99 11.58
C TRP A 940 0.26 24.69 10.99
N THR A 941 -0.25 24.80 9.77
CA THR A 941 -0.57 23.67 8.89
C THR A 941 0.45 23.60 7.77
N LEU A 942 0.93 22.40 7.46
CA LEU A 942 1.76 22.09 6.30
C LEU A 942 1.02 21.13 5.37
N GLU A 943 0.90 21.55 4.12
CA GLU A 943 0.43 20.72 3.01
C GLU A 943 1.61 20.42 2.07
N LEU A 944 1.71 19.17 1.63
CA LEU A 944 2.75 18.70 0.72
C LEU A 944 2.13 18.35 -0.63
N GLN A 945 2.46 19.14 -1.66
CA GLN A 945 1.93 18.96 -3.02
C GLN A 945 3.05 18.57 -3.98
N LYS A 946 2.77 17.69 -4.94
CA LYS A 946 3.68 17.42 -6.07
C LYS A 946 3.15 18.19 -7.27
N GLU A 947 3.72 19.36 -7.54
CA GLU A 947 3.26 20.20 -8.64
C GLU A 947 3.64 19.63 -10.01
N LEU A 948 2.80 19.90 -11.00
CA LEU A 948 3.15 19.84 -12.42
C LEU A 948 3.93 21.13 -12.80
N CYS A 949 4.99 21.46 -12.05
CA CYS A 949 5.59 22.79 -12.13
C CYS A 949 6.55 22.92 -13.32
N HIS A 950 6.04 23.53 -14.39
CA HIS A 950 6.77 24.44 -15.29
C HIS A 950 5.89 25.05 -16.41
N VAL A 951 4.63 24.65 -16.56
CA VAL A 951 3.81 25.03 -17.73
C VAL A 951 2.89 26.24 -17.49
N LEU A 952 2.53 26.54 -16.24
CA LEU A 952 1.48 27.53 -15.93
C LEU A 952 1.84 28.98 -16.27
N SER A 953 3.11 29.40 -16.13
CA SER A 953 3.52 30.76 -16.54
C SER A 953 3.61 30.93 -18.06
N SER A 954 3.75 29.84 -18.81
CA SER A 954 3.85 29.82 -20.27
C SER A 954 2.49 29.72 -20.94
N ILE A 955 1.49 29.16 -20.27
CA ILE A 955 0.09 29.03 -20.77
C ILE A 955 -0.58 30.40 -20.89
N ASP A 956 -0.37 31.32 -19.95
CA ASP A 956 -0.96 32.66 -20.02
C ASP A 956 -0.36 33.47 -21.20
N ALA A 957 0.95 33.33 -21.43
CA ALA A 957 1.63 33.93 -22.58
C ALA A 957 1.20 33.26 -23.91
N LEU A 958 1.04 31.93 -23.92
CA LEU A 958 0.52 31.17 -25.08
C LEU A 958 -0.92 31.56 -25.41
N SER A 959 -1.79 31.67 -24.41
CA SER A 959 -3.18 32.07 -24.58
C SER A 959 -3.28 33.48 -25.14
N TYR A 960 -2.45 34.42 -24.67
CA TYR A 960 -2.34 35.76 -25.23
C TYR A 960 -1.86 35.75 -26.70
N LEU A 961 -0.80 35.00 -27.02
CA LEU A 961 -0.28 34.89 -28.38
C LEU A 961 -1.32 34.24 -29.32
N HIS A 962 -1.97 33.16 -28.89
CA HIS A 962 -2.93 32.40 -29.70
C HIS A 962 -4.26 33.11 -29.89
N ASN A 963 -4.81 33.73 -28.84
CA ASN A 963 -6.18 34.22 -28.86
C ASN A 963 -6.27 35.72 -29.13
N GLU A 964 -5.33 36.51 -28.59
CA GLU A 964 -5.37 37.97 -28.73
C GLU A 964 -4.47 38.46 -29.87
N LEU A 965 -3.23 37.97 -29.96
CA LEU A 965 -2.29 38.43 -30.99
C LEU A 965 -2.58 37.81 -32.37
N SER A 966 -3.00 36.54 -32.44
CA SER A 966 -3.37 35.92 -33.71
C SER A 966 -4.55 36.61 -34.39
N ALA A 967 -5.51 37.13 -33.62
CA ALA A 967 -6.69 37.80 -34.15
C ALA A 967 -6.37 39.14 -34.81
N LEU A 968 -5.19 39.70 -34.54
CA LEU A 968 -4.72 40.99 -35.06
C LEU A 968 -3.86 40.84 -36.33
N LEU A 969 -3.59 39.61 -36.78
CA LEU A 969 -2.76 39.34 -37.96
C LEU A 969 -3.57 39.30 -39.26
N ASP A 970 -2.98 39.80 -40.35
CA ASP A 970 -3.51 39.57 -41.69
C ASP A 970 -3.16 38.15 -42.16
N HIS A 971 -4.15 37.25 -42.04
CA HIS A 971 -4.02 35.85 -42.45
C HIS A 971 -3.88 35.63 -43.97
N SER A 972 -3.95 36.68 -44.78
CA SER A 972 -3.64 36.61 -46.20
C SER A 972 -2.16 36.88 -46.52
N ASN A 973 -1.41 37.44 -45.56
CA ASN A 973 0.01 37.78 -45.71
C ASN A 973 0.93 36.66 -45.18
N LYS A 974 1.58 35.96 -46.11
CA LYS A 974 2.43 34.80 -45.80
C LYS A 974 3.67 35.13 -44.97
N GLU A 975 4.25 36.34 -45.09
CA GLU A 975 5.44 36.72 -44.32
C GLU A 975 5.13 37.07 -42.86
N GLU A 976 3.94 37.62 -42.63
CA GLU A 976 3.46 38.03 -41.30
C GLU A 976 3.08 36.81 -40.46
N ILE A 977 2.37 35.87 -41.09
CA ILE A 977 2.06 34.56 -40.52
C ILE A 977 3.36 33.78 -40.20
N TYR A 978 4.33 33.81 -41.12
CA TYR A 978 5.63 33.17 -40.89
C TYR A 978 6.40 33.79 -39.72
N SER A 979 6.42 35.12 -39.60
CA SER A 979 7.07 35.82 -38.48
C SER A 979 6.38 35.54 -37.15
N PHE A 980 5.04 35.47 -37.12
CA PHE A 980 4.26 35.12 -35.93
C PHE A 980 4.54 33.69 -35.45
N TYR A 981 4.51 32.71 -36.36
CA TYR A 981 4.87 31.33 -36.02
C TYR A 981 6.33 31.20 -35.59
N SER A 982 7.23 31.98 -36.20
CA SER A 982 8.64 32.06 -35.80
C SER A 982 8.81 32.69 -34.41
N LEU A 983 7.96 33.63 -33.99
CA LEU A 983 7.96 34.22 -32.65
C LEU A 983 7.51 33.22 -31.58
N ILE A 984 6.42 32.49 -31.84
CA ILE A 984 5.94 31.39 -30.98
C ILE A 984 7.03 30.33 -30.81
N THR A 985 7.75 29.99 -31.88
CA THR A 985 8.85 29.01 -31.80
C THR A 985 10.13 29.57 -31.17
N ASN A 986 10.45 30.86 -31.35
CA ASN A 986 11.65 31.47 -30.78
C ASN A 986 11.55 31.71 -29.27
N GLU A 987 10.37 32.02 -28.72
CA GLU A 987 10.19 32.16 -27.25
C GLU A 987 10.06 30.82 -26.52
N LEU A 988 9.57 29.75 -27.17
CA LEU A 988 9.35 28.45 -26.53
C LEU A 988 10.44 27.39 -26.80
N LEU A 989 11.15 27.38 -27.95
CA LEU A 989 11.85 26.16 -28.42
C LEU A 989 13.15 26.30 -29.26
N ALA A 990 13.73 27.48 -29.50
CA ALA A 990 14.78 27.67 -30.53
C ALA A 990 15.98 26.67 -30.52
N PRO A 991 16.51 26.27 -31.72
CA PRO A 991 17.58 27.06 -32.32
C PRO A 991 17.39 27.43 -33.81
N LYS A 992 18.24 28.39 -34.23
CA LYS A 992 18.13 29.33 -35.37
C LYS A 992 18.07 28.74 -36.79
N SER A 993 17.10 29.26 -37.54
CA SER A 993 17.08 29.71 -38.95
C SER A 993 17.74 28.87 -40.05
N GLU A 994 16.94 28.52 -41.07
CA GLU A 994 17.28 28.69 -42.48
C GLU A 994 16.02 29.13 -43.26
N LYS A 995 16.16 30.09 -44.19
CA LYS A 995 15.05 30.60 -45.01
C LYS A 995 14.66 29.55 -46.06
N CYS A 996 13.47 28.97 -45.94
CA CYS A 996 12.89 28.07 -46.95
C CYS A 996 12.08 28.85 -47.99
N THR A 997 12.41 28.67 -49.27
CA THR A 997 11.70 29.29 -50.42
C THR A 997 10.82 28.30 -51.19
N ASP A 998 10.62 27.07 -50.69
CA ASP A 998 9.84 26.00 -51.33
C ASP A 998 8.71 25.45 -50.41
N ASP A 999 7.50 25.28 -50.96
CA ASP A 999 6.28 24.85 -50.27
C ASP A 999 6.42 23.45 -49.63
N THR A 1000 7.34 22.63 -50.15
CA THR A 1000 7.60 21.27 -49.65
C THR A 1000 8.52 21.27 -48.43
N GLU A 1001 9.53 22.13 -48.41
CA GLU A 1001 10.44 22.28 -47.26
C GLU A 1001 9.73 22.92 -46.07
N MET A 1002 8.86 23.91 -46.33
CA MET A 1002 8.04 24.55 -45.30
C MET A 1002 7.12 23.53 -44.59
N LYS A 1003 6.49 22.62 -45.34
CA LYS A 1003 5.66 21.54 -44.74
C LYS A 1003 6.47 20.58 -43.88
N ASN A 1004 7.70 20.26 -44.28
CA ASN A 1004 8.59 19.40 -43.49
C ASN A 1004 9.10 20.10 -42.22
N LEU A 1005 9.36 21.41 -42.28
CA LEU A 1005 9.72 22.22 -41.13
C LEU A 1005 8.57 22.28 -40.10
N ILE A 1006 7.34 22.56 -40.55
CA ILE A 1006 6.14 22.59 -39.69
C ILE A 1006 5.90 21.22 -39.04
N HIS A 1007 6.03 20.13 -39.79
CA HIS A 1007 5.92 18.77 -39.25
C HIS A 1007 6.97 18.50 -38.16
N THR A 1008 8.21 18.94 -38.39
CA THR A 1008 9.32 18.76 -37.45
C THR A 1008 9.06 19.51 -36.13
N LEU A 1009 8.63 20.77 -36.21
CA LEU A 1009 8.34 21.58 -35.02
C LEU A 1009 7.18 21.00 -34.20
N ARG A 1010 6.11 20.53 -34.85
CA ARG A 1010 4.99 19.88 -34.15
C ARG A 1010 5.40 18.54 -33.54
N MET A 1011 6.29 17.81 -34.20
CA MET A 1011 6.87 16.59 -33.65
C MET A 1011 7.68 16.85 -32.38
N GLU A 1012 8.41 17.97 -32.29
CA GLU A 1012 9.15 18.34 -31.08
C GLU A 1012 8.21 18.62 -29.90
N VAL A 1013 7.11 19.34 -30.15
CA VAL A 1013 6.07 19.56 -29.12
C VAL A 1013 5.47 18.23 -28.67
N PHE A 1014 5.15 17.33 -29.61
CA PHE A 1014 4.64 15.99 -29.28
C PHE A 1014 5.66 15.17 -28.47
N ASP A 1015 6.93 15.14 -28.89
CA ASP A 1015 8.01 14.42 -28.20
C ASP A 1015 8.22 14.94 -26.76
N ASN A 1016 8.03 16.24 -26.51
CA ASN A 1016 8.05 16.81 -25.16
C ASN A 1016 6.80 16.43 -24.34
N LEU A 1017 5.61 16.41 -24.95
CA LEU A 1017 4.37 16.10 -24.26
C LEU A 1017 4.27 14.62 -23.85
N ILE A 1018 4.75 13.69 -24.68
CA ILE A 1018 4.73 12.27 -24.33
C ILE A 1018 5.52 11.97 -23.05
N ASP A 1019 6.46 12.84 -22.66
CA ASP A 1019 7.25 12.68 -21.45
C ASP A 1019 6.49 12.86 -20.13
N PHE A 1020 5.25 13.37 -20.18
CA PHE A 1020 4.35 13.41 -19.03
C PHE A 1020 3.49 12.14 -18.89
N PHE A 1021 3.30 11.37 -19.96
CA PHE A 1021 2.41 10.19 -19.99
C PHE A 1021 3.08 8.92 -19.43
N PRO A 1022 2.33 7.86 -19.07
CA PRO A 1022 2.92 6.64 -18.53
C PRO A 1022 3.91 5.98 -19.50
N GLN A 1023 4.99 5.38 -19.00
CA GLN A 1023 6.04 4.83 -19.88
C GLN A 1023 5.51 3.70 -20.78
N ASN A 1024 4.46 3.00 -20.35
CA ASN A 1024 3.81 1.97 -21.14
C ASN A 1024 2.90 2.48 -22.26
N TRP A 1025 2.62 3.79 -22.29
CA TRP A 1025 1.88 4.39 -23.38
C TRP A 1025 2.80 4.81 -24.51
N ARG A 1026 4.05 5.15 -24.19
CA ARG A 1026 5.01 5.73 -25.12
C ARG A 1026 5.59 4.67 -26.07
N GLY A 1027 5.95 5.13 -27.28
CA GLY A 1027 6.87 4.41 -28.15
C GLY A 1027 8.32 4.49 -27.67
N PRO A 1028 9.29 3.92 -28.41
CA PRO A 1028 10.70 4.09 -28.09
C PRO A 1028 11.13 5.54 -28.26
N ASN A 1029 11.71 6.13 -27.19
CA ASN A 1029 12.21 7.51 -27.18
C ASN A 1029 13.59 7.67 -27.86
N GLU A 1030 14.36 6.59 -27.98
CA GLU A 1030 15.70 6.59 -28.59
C GLU A 1030 15.65 6.93 -30.09
N LYS A 1031 16.63 7.68 -30.59
CA LYS A 1031 16.76 7.90 -32.04
C LYS A 1031 17.49 6.71 -32.66
N LEU A 1032 16.92 6.18 -33.74
CA LEU A 1032 17.53 5.07 -34.49
C LEU A 1032 19.00 5.33 -34.88
N ILE A 1033 19.35 6.59 -35.14
CA ILE A 1033 20.70 7.01 -35.54
C ILE A 1033 21.69 6.87 -34.38
N ASP A 1034 21.26 7.13 -33.13
CA ASP A 1034 22.12 7.09 -31.94
C ASP A 1034 22.56 5.65 -31.60
N LEU A 1035 21.88 4.65 -32.16
CA LEU A 1035 22.17 3.23 -32.00
C LEU A 1035 23.22 2.70 -32.99
N ILE A 1036 23.59 3.49 -34.00
CA ILE A 1036 24.61 3.14 -34.98
C ILE A 1036 25.95 3.67 -34.49
N LYS A 1037 26.85 2.78 -34.06
CA LYS A 1037 28.25 3.13 -33.78
C LYS A 1037 29.00 3.18 -35.12
N LEU A 1038 29.50 4.36 -35.48
CA LEU A 1038 30.37 4.57 -36.65
C LEU A 1038 31.81 4.13 -36.37
#